data_AF-A0A4R6NYT1-F1
#
_entry.id   AF-A0A4R6NYT1-F1
#
_cell.length_a   1.000
_cell.length_b   1.000
_cell.length_c   1.000
_cell.angle_alpha   90.00
_cell.angle_beta   90.00
_cell.angle_gamma   90.00
#
_symmetry.space_group_name_H-M   'P 1'
#
loop_
_entity.id
_entity.type
_entity.pdbx_description
1 polymer ?
#
loop_
_entity_poly.entity_id
_entity_poly.type
_entity_poly.pdbx_seq_one_letter_code
_entity_poly.pdbx_strand_id
1 'polypeptide(L)'
;MVDKSSGGEDFSLPSWRRRIRTAPTLPGEGQAWVDVLPKLLAAMSDIETTNRSVDVPALGSSFVATELLKMLGPSLVVRRDSRIQLAEGAAAWLADPTPHNLILHLHRHVQLIGELLALLVDGPLTHEQLRDIANSRYGMGWSSLDPLRRRTTWLRATGHVELYDGAVHLTTAGAAVLAEVTLGAPEEFESDSVIAVPDPLPEVDALLRLLDLQNHGRRTAPGSSYIPSPEGVDPVDVIRAAVSVAIPSATETTLEEVLQGFGVAEVSARQARGSLKSFGLIRRIGPGRWAATEAAVAWLDSGDDVQFARILHAHLWFVGELMQELHEGPLAAPVLAARSRRYGRAQVSKAAVSVRCALLRGCGLLDKLDHQQHQLTPAGRGFLTGLPLALPLDQDSEESPEQTIDEERQRGSAASIAVELLEAAVDSANPVRFEIAVGAALTFLGFGVEHLSGPGRTDLAVILRVPQAPVIVAVEAKTSAEGTVSERDVSFQALREHRGKIAADVTMLVGPAFHRRVHAEAAADPHVAVLNVQELADAVALHWEIPFAPEELRALCEPALTADTRSSRLADRHQVRRRLATILDAVITQLDLEIQDEDPMYPGGWLGPGELRRDLRKLGADNDVIMEALRLLASPFVGAIEESKGRYRLAGSRVLAVERIRALAKQIEAPIAGLEG
;
A
#
# COMPACT_ATOMS: atom_id res chain seq x y z
N MET A 1 -33.76 -51.75 -1.15
CA MET A 1 -33.86 -50.29 -1.04
C MET A 1 -34.16 -49.95 0.42
N VAL A 2 -33.10 -49.75 1.21
CA VAL A 2 -33.17 -49.05 2.49
C VAL A 2 -31.96 -48.12 2.46
N ASP A 3 -32.29 -46.84 2.44
CA ASP A 3 -31.36 -45.71 2.42
C ASP A 3 -30.62 -45.63 3.76
N LYS A 4 -29.29 -45.60 3.71
CA LYS A 4 -28.43 -45.27 4.85
C LYS A 4 -27.63 -44.03 4.49
N SER A 5 -28.32 -42.88 4.54
CA SER A 5 -27.68 -41.58 4.71
C SER A 5 -27.25 -41.42 6.18
N SER A 6 -26.10 -41.98 6.54
CA SER A 6 -25.34 -41.50 7.70
C SER A 6 -24.24 -40.61 7.17
N GLY A 7 -24.34 -39.30 7.44
CA GLY A 7 -23.28 -38.34 7.16
C GLY A 7 -22.01 -38.74 7.92
N GLY A 8 -21.08 -39.39 7.24
CA GLY A 8 -19.71 -39.47 7.69
C GLY A 8 -19.03 -38.17 7.32
N GLU A 9 -18.55 -37.43 8.32
CA GLU A 9 -17.53 -36.41 8.10
C GLU A 9 -16.37 -37.09 7.36
N ASP A 10 -15.92 -36.50 6.25
CA ASP A 10 -14.79 -37.02 5.48
C ASP A 10 -13.51 -36.81 6.31
N PHE A 11 -13.11 -37.85 7.05
CA PHE A 11 -11.93 -37.86 7.93
C PHE A 11 -10.61 -37.96 7.15
N SER A 12 -10.57 -37.64 5.86
CA SER A 12 -9.30 -37.56 5.13
C SER A 12 -8.34 -36.54 5.78
N LEU A 13 -7.04 -36.87 5.78
CA LEU A 13 -6.01 -36.01 6.36
C LEU A 13 -5.96 -34.69 5.58
N PRO A 14 -6.05 -33.51 6.23
CA PRO A 14 -5.90 -32.25 5.55
C PRO A 14 -4.55 -32.21 4.81
N SER A 15 -4.54 -31.57 3.63
CA SER A 15 -3.30 -31.34 2.90
C SER A 15 -2.27 -30.69 3.83
N TRP A 16 -0.99 -30.99 3.62
CA TRP A 16 0.10 -30.49 4.46
C TRP A 16 -0.02 -28.97 4.71
N ARG A 17 -0.47 -28.22 3.70
CA ARG A 17 -0.68 -26.77 3.75
C ARG A 17 -1.88 -26.30 4.58
N ARG A 18 -2.94 -27.09 4.73
CA ARG A 18 -4.08 -26.76 5.59
C ARG A 18 -3.77 -26.93 7.07
N ARG A 19 -2.64 -27.55 7.42
CA ARG A 19 -2.18 -27.71 8.80
C ARG A 19 -1.48 -26.44 9.28
N ILE A 20 -1.74 -26.09 10.54
CA ILE A 20 -1.24 -24.91 11.23
C ILE A 20 0.26 -25.08 11.54
N ARG A 21 1.04 -23.99 11.44
CA ARG A 21 2.49 -24.00 11.71
C ARG A 21 2.85 -23.89 13.19
N THR A 22 1.91 -23.42 14.01
CA THR A 22 2.10 -23.18 15.44
C THR A 22 1.59 -24.37 16.25
N ALA A 23 2.47 -24.94 17.08
CA ALA A 23 2.06 -25.94 18.07
C ALA A 23 1.56 -25.23 19.34
N PRO A 24 0.51 -25.75 19.99
CA PRO A 24 0.05 -25.25 21.28
C PRO A 24 1.16 -25.22 22.33
N THR A 25 1.04 -24.36 23.33
CA THR A 25 1.92 -24.30 24.50
C THR A 25 1.08 -24.10 25.75
N LEU A 26 1.46 -24.74 26.86
CA LEU A 26 0.81 -24.54 28.15
C LEU A 26 1.83 -24.01 29.18
N PRO A 27 1.38 -23.27 30.21
CA PRO A 27 2.26 -22.83 31.27
C PRO A 27 2.66 -24.02 32.17
N GLY A 28 3.83 -23.90 32.81
CA GLY A 28 4.38 -24.92 33.71
C GLY A 28 5.21 -26.00 33.02
N GLU A 29 5.57 -27.03 33.78
CA GLU A 29 6.40 -28.14 33.30
C GLU A 29 5.65 -28.99 32.27
N GLY A 30 6.31 -29.29 31.15
CA GLY A 30 5.73 -30.03 30.02
C GLY A 30 5.03 -31.33 30.41
N GLN A 31 5.54 -32.04 31.42
CA GLN A 31 4.98 -33.32 31.86
C GLN A 31 3.54 -33.21 32.37
N ALA A 32 3.16 -32.05 32.92
CA ALA A 32 1.81 -31.80 33.43
C ALA A 32 0.82 -31.38 32.34
N TRP A 33 1.27 -31.13 31.10
CA TRP A 33 0.44 -30.58 30.03
C TRP A 33 -0.73 -31.49 29.65
N VAL A 34 -0.52 -32.81 29.66
CA VAL A 34 -1.56 -33.80 29.33
C VAL A 34 -2.69 -33.78 30.36
N ASP A 35 -2.39 -33.57 31.63
CA ASP A 35 -3.38 -33.54 32.71
C ASP A 35 -4.11 -32.19 32.82
N VAL A 36 -3.45 -31.11 32.38
CA VAL A 36 -4.00 -29.75 32.41
C VAL A 36 -4.91 -29.49 31.21
N LEU A 37 -4.55 -29.99 30.02
CA LEU A 37 -5.22 -29.65 28.77
C LEU A 37 -6.74 -29.94 28.78
N PRO A 38 -7.24 -31.11 29.19
CA PRO A 38 -8.69 -31.38 29.21
C PRO A 38 -9.46 -30.40 30.09
N LYS A 39 -8.89 -30.05 31.25
CA LYS A 39 -9.49 -29.11 32.21
C LYS A 39 -9.54 -27.70 31.63
N LEU A 40 -8.51 -27.31 30.88
CA LEU A 40 -8.44 -26.02 30.21
C LEU A 40 -9.45 -25.93 29.06
N LEU A 41 -9.55 -26.96 28.21
CA LEU A 41 -10.52 -26.98 27.12
C LEU A 41 -11.97 -26.96 27.63
N ALA A 42 -12.26 -27.71 28.71
CA ALA A 42 -13.57 -27.68 29.36
C ALA A 42 -13.91 -26.30 29.96
N ALA A 43 -12.93 -25.60 30.54
CA ALA A 43 -13.13 -24.24 31.03
C ALA A 43 -13.37 -23.22 29.91
N MET A 44 -12.94 -23.54 28.68
CA MET A 44 -13.02 -22.64 27.52
C MET A 44 -14.25 -22.83 26.63
N SER A 45 -14.93 -23.97 26.70
CA SER A 45 -16.10 -24.28 25.86
C SER A 45 -17.32 -23.38 26.12
N ASP A 46 -17.34 -22.63 27.22
CA ASP A 46 -18.48 -21.82 27.68
C ASP A 46 -18.20 -20.29 27.73
N ILE A 47 -17.12 -19.81 27.11
CA ILE A 47 -16.74 -18.38 27.20
C ILE A 47 -17.40 -17.54 26.10
N GLU A 48 -18.31 -16.66 26.50
CA GLU A 48 -19.04 -15.77 25.58
C GLU A 48 -18.22 -14.56 25.08
N THR A 49 -17.20 -14.11 25.81
CA THR A 49 -16.42 -12.90 25.48
C THR A 49 -14.92 -13.06 25.77
N THR A 50 -14.07 -12.55 24.88
CA THR A 50 -12.61 -12.75 24.92
C THR A 50 -11.88 -11.98 26.03
N ASN A 51 -12.51 -10.98 26.65
CA ASN A 51 -11.90 -10.14 27.69
C ASN A 51 -12.22 -10.61 29.13
N ARG A 52 -12.84 -11.79 29.28
CA ARG A 52 -13.15 -12.32 30.61
C ARG A 52 -11.94 -13.05 31.18
N SER A 53 -11.68 -12.82 32.46
CA SER A 53 -10.74 -13.64 33.24
C SER A 53 -11.33 -15.03 33.41
N VAL A 54 -10.55 -16.04 33.07
CA VAL A 54 -10.87 -17.46 33.18
C VAL A 54 -10.02 -17.99 34.32
N ASP A 55 -10.68 -18.32 35.43
CA ASP A 55 -10.00 -19.07 36.47
C ASP A 55 -9.74 -20.47 35.95
N VAL A 56 -8.46 -20.87 35.94
CA VAL A 56 -8.05 -22.22 35.61
C VAL A 56 -7.48 -22.84 36.87
N PRO A 57 -8.31 -23.49 37.71
CA PRO A 57 -7.87 -24.07 38.98
C PRO A 57 -6.68 -25.02 38.83
N ALA A 58 -6.57 -25.71 37.69
CA ALA A 58 -5.48 -26.63 37.37
C ALA A 58 -4.10 -25.95 37.25
N LEU A 59 -4.08 -24.63 36.97
CA LEU A 59 -2.87 -23.82 36.84
C LEU A 59 -2.65 -22.87 38.02
N GLY A 60 -3.57 -22.87 39.01
CA GLY A 60 -3.49 -22.00 40.19
C GLY A 60 -3.48 -20.51 39.87
N SER A 61 -3.94 -20.09 38.68
CA SER A 61 -3.90 -18.71 38.19
C SER A 61 -5.13 -18.39 37.34
N SER A 62 -5.50 -17.11 37.31
CA SER A 62 -6.52 -16.58 36.41
C SER A 62 -5.83 -16.05 35.15
N PHE A 63 -6.33 -16.42 33.98
CA PHE A 63 -5.80 -15.98 32.69
C PHE A 63 -6.86 -15.19 31.94
N VAL A 64 -6.45 -14.18 31.17
CA VAL A 64 -7.39 -13.55 30.23
C VAL A 64 -7.67 -14.52 29.09
N ALA A 65 -8.93 -14.67 28.66
CA ALA A 65 -9.29 -15.65 27.64
C ALA A 65 -8.50 -15.48 26.31
N THR A 66 -8.07 -14.26 25.97
CA THR A 66 -7.15 -13.98 24.84
C THR A 66 -5.75 -14.61 25.01
N GLU A 67 -5.21 -14.68 26.22
CA GLU A 67 -3.93 -15.34 26.49
C GLU A 67 -4.06 -16.86 26.33
N LEU A 68 -5.17 -17.42 26.80
CA LEU A 68 -5.47 -18.84 26.63
C LEU A 68 -5.65 -19.22 25.14
N LEU A 69 -6.31 -18.37 24.35
CA LEU A 69 -6.41 -18.54 22.89
C LEU A 69 -5.03 -18.57 22.22
N LYS A 70 -4.11 -17.66 22.61
CA LYS A 70 -2.74 -17.63 22.09
C LYS A 70 -1.96 -18.90 22.43
N MET A 71 -2.13 -19.39 23.66
CA MET A 71 -1.47 -20.58 24.16
C MET A 71 -1.95 -21.85 23.47
N LEU A 72 -3.27 -22.05 23.36
CA LEU A 72 -3.85 -23.25 22.77
C LEU A 72 -3.83 -23.26 21.25
N GLY A 73 -3.94 -22.09 20.62
CA GLY A 73 -3.91 -21.94 19.17
C GLY A 73 -5.09 -22.60 18.43
N PRO A 74 -5.15 -22.40 17.10
CA PRO A 74 -6.30 -22.79 16.28
C PRO A 74 -6.47 -24.30 16.12
N SER A 75 -5.48 -25.10 16.53
CA SER A 75 -5.58 -26.56 16.52
C SER A 75 -6.45 -27.12 17.64
N LEU A 76 -6.72 -26.34 18.70
CA LEU A 76 -7.48 -26.78 19.87
C LEU A 76 -8.70 -25.91 20.15
N VAL A 77 -8.61 -24.60 19.88
CA VAL A 77 -9.69 -23.63 20.11
C VAL A 77 -9.75 -22.62 18.97
N VAL A 78 -10.95 -22.20 18.59
CA VAL A 78 -11.19 -21.21 17.53
C VAL A 78 -12.13 -20.12 18.03
N ARG A 79 -12.04 -18.93 17.43
CA ARG A 79 -12.99 -17.86 17.69
C ARG A 79 -14.03 -17.82 16.58
N ARG A 80 -15.32 -17.96 16.91
CA ARG A 80 -16.45 -17.85 15.99
C ARG A 80 -17.54 -16.99 16.65
N ASP A 81 -18.11 -16.04 15.91
CA ASP A 81 -19.20 -15.17 16.39
C ASP A 81 -18.90 -14.47 17.74
N SER A 82 -17.66 -13.99 17.91
CA SER A 82 -17.16 -13.40 19.16
C SER A 82 -17.10 -14.33 20.39
N ARG A 83 -17.37 -15.63 20.22
CA ARG A 83 -17.25 -16.66 21.25
C ARG A 83 -16.03 -17.55 21.02
N ILE A 84 -15.53 -18.14 22.09
CA ILE A 84 -14.48 -19.16 22.02
C ILE A 84 -15.15 -20.52 21.94
N GLN A 85 -14.74 -21.33 20.96
CA GLN A 85 -15.25 -22.67 20.74
C GLN A 85 -14.08 -23.64 20.60
N LEU A 86 -14.33 -24.93 20.82
CA LEU A 86 -13.35 -25.98 20.51
C LEU A 86 -13.14 -26.05 18.99
N ALA A 87 -11.90 -26.28 18.58
CA ALA A 87 -11.56 -26.50 17.17
C ALA A 87 -12.19 -27.81 16.65
N GLU A 88 -12.28 -27.95 15.33
CA GLU A 88 -12.72 -29.18 14.69
C GLU A 88 -11.90 -30.37 15.21
N GLY A 89 -12.57 -31.48 15.55
CA GLY A 89 -11.93 -32.67 16.14
C GLY A 89 -11.52 -32.54 17.62
N ALA A 90 -11.34 -31.33 18.17
CA ALA A 90 -10.91 -31.15 19.56
C ALA A 90 -11.97 -31.60 20.57
N ALA A 91 -13.26 -31.44 20.25
CA ALA A 91 -14.36 -31.96 21.06
C ALA A 91 -14.40 -33.50 21.08
N ALA A 92 -14.11 -34.14 19.94
CA ALA A 92 -14.03 -35.60 19.85
C ALA A 92 -12.84 -36.14 20.65
N TRP A 93 -11.68 -35.47 20.60
CA TRP A 93 -10.55 -35.80 21.46
C TRP A 93 -10.88 -35.61 22.94
N LEU A 94 -11.55 -34.51 23.32
CA LEU A 94 -11.90 -34.24 24.72
C LEU A 94 -12.80 -35.33 25.31
N ALA A 95 -13.62 -35.99 24.48
CA ALA A 95 -14.44 -37.13 24.89
C ALA A 95 -13.63 -38.41 25.15
N ASP A 96 -12.44 -38.55 24.56
CA ASP A 96 -11.51 -39.67 24.76
C ASP A 96 -10.05 -39.17 24.87
N PRO A 97 -9.67 -38.55 26.01
CA PRO A 97 -8.45 -37.76 26.17
C PRO A 97 -7.21 -38.62 26.41
N THR A 98 -6.93 -39.58 25.52
CA THR A 98 -5.70 -40.39 25.60
C THR A 98 -4.51 -39.64 25.01
N PRO A 99 -3.27 -39.89 25.51
CA PRO A 99 -2.05 -39.34 24.92
C PRO A 99 -1.90 -39.67 23.43
N HIS A 100 -2.28 -40.89 23.03
CA HIS A 100 -2.22 -41.36 21.64
C HIS A 100 -3.15 -40.53 20.73
N ASN A 101 -4.42 -40.38 21.11
CA ASN A 101 -5.39 -39.58 20.36
C ASN A 101 -5.01 -38.10 20.31
N LEU A 102 -4.35 -37.58 21.35
CA LEU A 102 -3.87 -36.19 21.34
C LEU A 102 -2.82 -35.98 20.24
N ILE A 103 -1.86 -36.90 20.10
CA ILE A 103 -0.84 -36.78 19.05
C ILE A 103 -1.44 -36.97 17.65
N LEU A 104 -2.41 -37.87 17.48
CA LEU A 104 -3.16 -37.98 16.22
C LEU A 104 -3.89 -36.68 15.88
N HIS A 105 -4.56 -36.07 16.87
CA HIS A 105 -5.26 -34.79 16.70
C HIS A 105 -4.28 -33.66 16.33
N LEU A 106 -3.17 -33.54 17.06
CA LEU A 106 -2.14 -32.55 16.77
C LEU A 106 -1.51 -32.79 15.39
N HIS A 107 -1.26 -34.05 14.99
CA HIS A 107 -0.71 -34.37 13.67
C HIS A 107 -1.65 -33.99 12.51
N ARG A 108 -2.96 -34.17 12.69
CA ARG A 108 -3.96 -33.77 11.71
C ARG A 108 -3.98 -32.26 11.49
N HIS A 109 -3.74 -31.47 12.54
CA HIS A 109 -3.95 -30.02 12.52
C HIS A 109 -2.67 -29.20 12.55
N VAL A 110 -1.53 -29.76 12.95
CA VAL A 110 -0.26 -29.05 13.13
C VAL A 110 0.82 -29.68 12.26
N GLN A 111 1.53 -28.86 11.50
CA GLN A 111 2.67 -29.32 10.70
C GLN A 111 3.79 -29.85 11.58
N LEU A 112 4.42 -30.93 11.12
CA LEU A 112 5.64 -31.50 11.69
C LEU A 112 5.44 -32.09 13.09
N ILE A 113 4.39 -32.90 13.27
CA ILE A 113 4.18 -33.69 14.49
C ILE A 113 4.56 -35.15 14.23
N GLY A 114 3.77 -35.87 13.42
CA GLY A 114 4.11 -37.25 13.02
C GLY A 114 5.35 -37.29 12.14
N GLU A 115 5.58 -36.26 11.34
CA GLU A 115 6.79 -36.14 10.53
C GLU A 115 8.04 -36.00 11.41
N LEU A 116 7.93 -35.40 12.59
CA LEU A 116 9.05 -35.33 13.56
C LEU A 116 9.38 -36.72 14.10
N LEU A 117 8.37 -37.53 14.42
CA LEU A 117 8.58 -38.93 14.82
C LEU A 117 9.27 -39.73 13.71
N ALA A 118 8.88 -39.50 12.45
CA ALA A 118 9.48 -40.14 11.29
C ALA A 118 10.98 -39.82 11.14
N LEU A 119 11.41 -38.60 11.50
CA LEU A 119 12.83 -38.20 11.47
C LEU A 119 13.70 -38.95 12.49
N LEU A 120 13.10 -39.56 13.52
CA LEU A 120 13.80 -40.23 14.61
C LEU A 120 13.89 -41.75 14.43
N VAL A 121 13.33 -42.30 13.35
CA VAL A 121 13.32 -43.75 13.06
C VAL A 121 14.73 -44.30 12.89
N ASP A 122 15.60 -43.55 12.20
CA ASP A 122 16.97 -43.97 11.88
C ASP A 122 17.97 -43.70 13.02
N GLY A 123 17.51 -43.06 14.10
CA GLY A 123 18.33 -42.76 15.28
C GLY A 123 17.97 -41.43 15.93
N PRO A 124 18.50 -41.19 17.13
CA PRO A 124 18.22 -39.97 17.87
C PRO A 124 18.91 -38.75 17.26
N LEU A 125 18.22 -37.60 17.33
CA LEU A 125 18.69 -36.35 16.77
C LEU A 125 18.63 -35.23 17.81
N THR A 126 19.59 -34.31 17.77
CA THR A 126 19.54 -33.10 18.60
C THR A 126 18.48 -32.14 18.06
N HIS A 127 18.01 -31.21 18.91
CA HIS A 127 17.09 -30.16 18.47
C HIS A 127 17.65 -29.29 17.33
N GLU A 128 18.97 -29.09 17.28
CA GLU A 128 19.62 -28.34 16.20
C GLU A 128 19.52 -29.08 14.87
N GLN A 129 19.87 -30.38 14.86
CA GLN A 129 19.75 -31.23 13.67
C GLN A 129 18.30 -31.33 13.18
N LEU A 130 17.35 -31.53 14.10
CA LEU A 130 15.93 -31.57 13.77
C LEU A 130 15.44 -30.25 13.18
N ARG A 131 15.88 -29.10 13.69
CA ARG A 131 15.51 -27.79 13.13
C ARG A 131 16.07 -27.64 11.71
N ASP A 132 17.32 -28.03 11.50
CA ASP A 132 17.98 -27.88 10.21
C ASP A 132 17.29 -28.78 9.15
N ILE A 133 16.91 -30.01 9.51
CA ILE A 133 16.10 -30.90 8.66
C ILE A 133 14.70 -30.33 8.43
N ALA A 134 14.03 -29.82 9.46
CA ALA A 134 12.70 -29.19 9.34
C ALA A 134 12.73 -27.99 8.38
N ASN A 135 13.78 -27.17 8.45
CA ASN A 135 13.93 -26.01 7.59
C ASN A 135 14.22 -26.39 6.14
N SER A 136 15.12 -27.36 5.92
CA SER A 136 15.56 -27.79 4.59
C SER A 136 14.54 -28.67 3.87
N ARG A 137 13.97 -29.67 4.56
CA ARG A 137 13.04 -30.65 3.96
C ARG A 137 11.58 -30.20 4.00
N TYR A 138 11.19 -29.46 5.03
CA TYR A 138 9.79 -29.10 5.26
C TYR A 138 9.50 -27.59 5.13
N GLY A 139 10.50 -26.78 4.79
CA GLY A 139 10.32 -25.34 4.59
C GLY A 139 9.88 -24.59 5.84
N MET A 140 10.23 -25.08 7.04
CA MET A 140 9.72 -24.51 8.30
C MET A 140 10.25 -23.09 8.58
N GLY A 141 11.45 -22.76 8.11
CA GLY A 141 12.02 -21.40 8.16
C GLY A 141 12.26 -20.85 9.57
N TRP A 142 12.46 -21.72 10.56
CA TRP A 142 12.67 -21.34 11.95
C TRP A 142 14.09 -20.83 12.20
N SER A 143 14.20 -19.65 12.80
CA SER A 143 15.47 -19.06 13.25
C SER A 143 15.84 -19.48 14.69
N SER A 144 14.86 -19.88 15.49
CA SER A 144 15.04 -20.33 16.88
C SER A 144 14.67 -21.81 17.06
N LEU A 145 15.06 -22.39 18.20
CA LEU A 145 14.67 -23.76 18.58
C LEU A 145 13.28 -23.83 19.22
N ASP A 146 12.63 -22.70 19.50
CA ASP A 146 11.39 -22.66 20.28
C ASP A 146 10.22 -23.41 19.60
N PRO A 147 9.95 -23.24 18.29
CA PRO A 147 8.87 -23.97 17.62
C PRO A 147 9.06 -25.50 17.63
N LEU A 148 10.31 -25.94 17.56
CA LEU A 148 10.66 -27.36 17.65
C LEU A 148 10.52 -27.85 19.10
N ARG A 149 10.99 -27.07 20.08
CA ARG A 149 10.87 -27.40 21.51
C ARG A 149 9.42 -27.60 21.90
N ARG A 150 8.50 -26.71 21.50
CA ARG A 150 7.05 -26.86 21.77
C ARG A 150 6.49 -28.21 21.30
N ARG A 151 6.87 -28.64 20.09
CA ARG A 151 6.47 -29.95 19.53
C ARG A 151 7.05 -31.10 20.33
N THR A 152 8.35 -31.06 20.61
CA THR A 152 9.01 -32.11 21.40
C THR A 152 8.50 -32.14 22.84
N THR A 153 8.07 -31.02 23.41
CA THR A 153 7.45 -30.99 24.75
C THR A 153 6.15 -31.78 24.76
N TRP A 154 5.26 -31.60 23.77
CA TRP A 154 4.05 -32.43 23.64
C TRP A 154 4.36 -33.90 23.47
N LEU A 155 5.29 -34.23 22.57
CA LEU A 155 5.67 -35.62 22.31
C LEU A 155 6.31 -36.29 23.54
N ARG A 156 7.05 -35.53 24.36
CA ARG A 156 7.61 -36.02 25.64
C ARG A 156 6.53 -36.18 26.70
N ALA A 157 5.68 -35.18 26.87
CA ALA A 157 4.59 -35.20 27.85
C ALA A 157 3.63 -36.37 27.63
N THR A 158 3.45 -36.77 26.37
CA THR A 158 2.62 -37.90 25.96
C THR A 158 3.37 -39.23 25.85
N GLY A 159 4.68 -39.26 26.12
CA GLY A 159 5.51 -40.47 26.11
C GLY A 159 5.92 -41.01 24.74
N HIS A 160 5.73 -40.24 23.66
CA HIS A 160 6.07 -40.64 22.28
C HIS A 160 7.55 -40.40 21.91
N VAL A 161 8.22 -39.51 22.64
CA VAL A 161 9.67 -39.32 22.56
C VAL A 161 10.29 -39.12 23.94
N GLU A 162 11.58 -39.39 24.07
CA GLU A 162 12.38 -39.11 25.26
C GLU A 162 13.53 -38.15 24.94
N LEU A 163 14.08 -37.47 25.95
CA LEU A 163 15.22 -36.58 25.80
C LEU A 163 16.30 -36.99 26.80
N TYR A 164 17.37 -37.58 26.29
CA TYR A 164 18.58 -37.94 27.04
C TYR A 164 19.80 -37.83 26.14
N ASP A 165 20.98 -37.65 26.75
CA ASP A 165 22.26 -37.40 26.04
C ASP A 165 22.21 -36.22 25.05
N GLY A 166 21.35 -35.24 25.33
CA GLY A 166 21.17 -34.06 24.48
C GLY A 166 20.42 -34.32 23.16
N ALA A 167 19.88 -35.53 22.96
CA ALA A 167 19.17 -35.92 21.75
C ALA A 167 17.75 -36.41 22.05
N VAL A 168 16.86 -36.26 21.07
CA VAL A 168 15.48 -36.74 21.12
C VAL A 168 15.45 -38.18 20.60
N HIS A 169 14.84 -39.09 21.36
CA HIS A 169 14.74 -40.51 21.04
C HIS A 169 13.29 -40.92 20.82
N LEU A 170 13.03 -41.72 19.79
CA LEU A 170 11.70 -42.27 19.51
C LEU A 170 11.38 -43.41 20.51
N THR A 171 10.20 -43.39 21.12
CA THR A 171 9.74 -44.50 21.98
C THR A 171 8.90 -45.52 21.20
N THR A 172 8.59 -46.67 21.82
CA THR A 172 7.65 -47.64 21.26
C THR A 172 6.26 -47.04 21.02
N ALA A 173 5.79 -46.14 21.90
CA ALA A 173 4.53 -45.44 21.72
C ALA A 173 4.58 -44.47 20.53
N GLY A 174 5.70 -43.76 20.36
CA GLY A 174 5.94 -42.92 19.18
C GLY A 174 5.92 -43.70 17.88
N ALA A 175 6.57 -44.88 17.86
CA ALA A 175 6.56 -45.77 16.70
C ALA A 175 5.16 -46.33 16.38
N ALA A 176 4.33 -46.59 17.39
CA ALA A 176 2.95 -47.03 17.20
C ALA A 176 2.10 -45.96 16.52
N VAL A 177 2.15 -44.71 17.01
CA VAL A 177 1.47 -43.57 16.34
C VAL A 177 1.97 -43.40 14.91
N LEU A 178 3.30 -43.48 14.69
CA LEU A 178 3.89 -43.30 13.38
C LEU A 178 3.36 -44.33 12.36
N ALA A 179 3.06 -45.55 12.80
CA ALA A 179 2.51 -46.60 11.94
C ALA A 179 1.06 -46.34 11.50
N GLU A 180 0.32 -45.49 12.23
CA GLU A 180 -1.09 -45.18 11.96
C GLU A 180 -1.27 -43.90 11.13
N VAL A 181 -0.31 -42.97 11.21
CA VAL A 181 -0.43 -41.67 10.56
C VAL A 181 0.05 -41.70 9.11
N THR A 182 -0.71 -41.04 8.24
CA THR A 182 -0.19 -40.65 6.92
C THR A 182 0.64 -39.38 7.09
N LEU A 183 1.89 -39.39 6.64
CA LEU A 183 2.78 -38.23 6.73
C LEU A 183 2.44 -37.20 5.65
N GLY A 184 2.48 -35.92 6.00
CA GLY A 184 2.45 -34.84 5.02
C GLY A 184 3.83 -34.53 4.46
N ALA A 185 3.86 -33.95 3.26
CA ALA A 185 5.06 -33.39 2.64
C ALA A 185 4.75 -32.01 2.06
N PRO A 186 5.74 -31.10 1.98
CA PRO A 186 5.59 -29.90 1.17
C PRO A 186 5.27 -30.31 -0.27
N GLU A 187 4.20 -29.76 -0.82
CA GLU A 187 3.79 -30.07 -2.19
C GLU A 187 4.73 -29.37 -3.17
N GLU A 188 5.51 -30.15 -3.93
CA GLU A 188 6.13 -29.69 -5.17
C GLU A 188 5.03 -29.50 -6.21
N PHE A 189 5.06 -28.38 -6.92
CA PHE A 189 4.12 -28.12 -7.98
C PHE A 189 4.75 -28.44 -9.33
N GLU A 190 4.07 -29.23 -10.14
CA GLU A 190 4.39 -29.26 -11.58
C GLU A 190 4.26 -27.84 -12.13
N SER A 191 5.28 -27.38 -12.86
CA SER A 191 5.41 -25.99 -13.33
C SER A 191 4.18 -25.48 -14.08
N ASP A 192 3.44 -26.37 -14.74
CA ASP A 192 2.29 -26.05 -15.61
C ASP A 192 0.92 -26.34 -14.97
N SER A 193 0.88 -26.81 -13.72
CA SER A 193 -0.39 -27.13 -13.05
C SER A 193 -1.18 -25.84 -12.75
N VAL A 194 -2.45 -25.78 -13.18
CA VAL A 194 -3.33 -24.62 -12.99
C VAL A 194 -4.63 -25.05 -12.30
N ILE A 195 -5.02 -24.34 -11.25
CA ILE A 195 -6.32 -24.47 -10.59
C ILE A 195 -7.12 -23.20 -10.88
N ALA A 196 -8.33 -23.36 -11.42
CA ALA A 196 -9.25 -22.23 -11.62
C ALA A 196 -9.60 -21.60 -10.27
N VAL A 197 -9.50 -20.27 -10.20
CA VAL A 197 -9.93 -19.50 -9.04
C VAL A 197 -11.30 -18.86 -9.31
N PRO A 198 -12.09 -18.52 -8.28
CA PRO A 198 -13.38 -17.87 -8.46
C PRO A 198 -13.25 -16.54 -9.22
N ASP A 199 -14.25 -16.20 -10.03
CA ASP A 199 -14.32 -14.93 -10.76
C ASP A 199 -14.31 -13.71 -9.82
N PRO A 200 -13.90 -12.51 -10.28
CA PRO A 200 -13.95 -11.30 -9.46
C PRO A 200 -15.39 -10.95 -9.07
N LEU A 201 -15.59 -10.62 -7.79
CA LEU A 201 -16.87 -10.06 -7.31
C LEU A 201 -17.14 -8.69 -7.98
N PRO A 202 -18.41 -8.25 -8.16
CA PRO A 202 -18.73 -7.02 -8.88
C PRO A 202 -17.97 -5.77 -8.39
N GLU A 203 -17.88 -5.58 -7.07
CA GLU A 203 -17.18 -4.46 -6.45
C GLU A 203 -15.66 -4.52 -6.70
N VAL A 204 -15.11 -5.73 -6.79
CA VAL A 204 -13.70 -5.98 -7.06
C VAL A 204 -13.39 -5.85 -8.55
N ASP A 205 -14.27 -6.35 -9.42
CA ASP A 205 -14.17 -6.20 -10.88
C ASP A 205 -14.20 -4.73 -11.28
N ALA A 206 -15.07 -3.93 -10.64
CA ALA A 206 -15.11 -2.48 -10.83
C ALA A 206 -13.75 -1.83 -10.52
N LEU A 207 -13.07 -2.24 -9.44
CA LEU A 207 -11.72 -1.75 -9.12
C LEU A 207 -10.69 -2.16 -10.17
N LEU A 208 -10.74 -3.41 -10.65
CA LEU A 208 -9.80 -3.91 -11.66
C LEU A 208 -9.98 -3.21 -13.01
N ARG A 209 -11.21 -2.89 -13.41
CA ARG A 209 -11.50 -2.14 -14.65
C ARG A 209 -10.98 -0.71 -14.66
N LEU A 210 -10.72 -0.13 -13.48
CA LEU A 210 -10.12 1.20 -13.34
C LEU A 210 -8.60 1.19 -13.54
N LEU A 211 -7.97 0.03 -13.70
CA LEU A 211 -6.54 -0.06 -13.94
C LEU A 211 -6.21 0.26 -15.40
N ASP A 212 -5.58 1.41 -15.62
CA ASP A 212 -4.92 1.72 -16.90
C ASP A 212 -3.66 0.84 -17.06
N LEU A 213 -3.72 -0.07 -18.03
CA LEU A 213 -2.66 -1.01 -18.37
C LEU A 213 -1.45 -0.36 -19.05
N GLN A 214 -1.60 0.86 -19.60
CA GLN A 214 -0.54 1.55 -20.35
C GLN A 214 0.18 2.65 -19.56
N ASN A 215 -0.46 3.28 -18.56
CA ASN A 215 0.19 4.27 -17.66
C ASN A 215 0.25 3.85 -16.18
N HIS A 216 0.10 2.55 -15.91
CA HIS A 216 0.39 1.94 -14.61
C HIS A 216 -0.53 2.39 -13.43
N GLY A 217 -1.59 3.16 -13.71
CA GLY A 217 -2.75 3.42 -12.83
C GLY A 217 -2.52 4.21 -11.53
N ARG A 218 -3.61 4.51 -10.80
CA ARG A 218 -3.66 5.17 -9.47
C ARG A 218 -3.09 4.31 -8.31
N ARG A 219 -2.35 3.25 -8.61
CA ARG A 219 -1.80 2.32 -7.61
C ARG A 219 -0.74 3.00 -6.77
N THR A 220 -0.87 2.86 -5.45
CA THR A 220 0.05 3.44 -4.46
C THR A 220 1.49 3.05 -4.79
N ALA A 221 2.35 4.08 -4.90
CA ALA A 221 3.78 3.94 -5.16
C ALA A 221 4.49 3.10 -4.07
N PRO A 222 5.75 2.66 -4.27
CA PRO A 222 6.43 1.78 -3.31
C PRO A 222 6.76 2.47 -1.98
N GLY A 223 5.76 2.60 -1.10
CA GLY A 223 5.92 3.02 0.30
C GLY A 223 6.16 1.85 1.25
N SER A 224 6.54 2.16 2.49
CA SER A 224 6.71 1.19 3.57
C SER A 224 5.34 0.63 4.00
N SER A 225 4.86 -0.41 3.32
CA SER A 225 3.72 -1.21 3.78
C SER A 225 4.13 -1.96 5.03
N TYR A 226 3.37 -1.80 6.11
CA TYR A 226 3.58 -2.55 7.35
C TYR A 226 2.32 -3.33 7.66
N ILE A 227 2.51 -4.63 7.87
CA ILE A 227 1.43 -5.51 8.29
C ILE A 227 1.91 -6.24 9.53
N PRO A 228 1.14 -6.19 10.61
CA PRO A 228 1.44 -6.99 11.77
C PRO A 228 1.32 -8.46 11.43
N SER A 229 2.41 -9.20 11.66
CA SER A 229 2.44 -10.64 11.62
C SER A 229 3.02 -11.13 12.95
N PRO A 230 2.20 -11.18 14.02
CA PRO A 230 2.57 -11.86 15.24
C PRO A 230 3.02 -13.29 14.93
N GLU A 231 3.97 -13.81 15.70
CA GLU A 231 4.50 -15.14 15.47
C GLU A 231 3.38 -16.18 15.48
N GLY A 232 3.19 -16.87 14.35
CA GLY A 232 2.21 -17.94 14.23
C GLY A 232 0.78 -17.52 13.87
N VAL A 233 0.53 -16.25 13.55
CA VAL A 233 -0.76 -15.74 13.06
C VAL A 233 -0.63 -15.33 11.59
N ASP A 234 -1.59 -15.74 10.76
CA ASP A 234 -1.62 -15.32 9.36
C ASP A 234 -1.92 -13.80 9.27
N PRO A 235 -1.09 -13.01 8.56
CA PRO A 235 -1.35 -11.60 8.32
C PRO A 235 -2.75 -11.31 7.76
N VAL A 236 -3.30 -12.21 6.93
CA VAL A 236 -4.64 -12.05 6.34
C VAL A 236 -5.72 -12.13 7.42
N ASP A 237 -5.59 -12.98 8.42
CA ASP A 237 -6.53 -13.07 9.55
C ASP A 237 -6.54 -11.79 10.39
N VAL A 238 -5.36 -11.21 10.64
CA VAL A 238 -5.23 -9.95 11.37
C VAL A 238 -5.91 -8.80 10.60
N ILE A 239 -5.70 -8.76 9.28
CA ILE A 239 -6.35 -7.80 8.39
C ILE A 239 -7.86 -8.01 8.40
N ARG A 240 -8.33 -9.26 8.27
CA ARG A 240 -9.75 -9.61 8.27
C ARG A 240 -10.45 -9.07 9.51
N ALA A 241 -9.86 -9.29 10.69
CA ALA A 241 -10.39 -8.80 11.95
C ALA A 241 -10.42 -7.26 12.03
N ALA A 242 -9.36 -6.58 11.57
CA ALA A 242 -9.30 -5.13 11.57
C ALA A 242 -10.29 -4.49 10.58
N VAL A 243 -10.50 -5.08 9.41
CA VAL A 243 -11.50 -4.60 8.44
C VAL A 243 -12.91 -4.86 8.94
N SER A 244 -13.16 -6.02 9.57
CA SER A 244 -14.48 -6.40 10.10
C SER A 244 -14.99 -5.41 11.14
N VAL A 245 -14.12 -4.92 12.03
CA VAL A 245 -14.55 -3.94 13.06
C VAL A 245 -14.91 -2.59 12.43
N ALA A 246 -14.40 -2.27 11.25
CA ALA A 246 -14.71 -1.05 10.52
C ALA A 246 -16.07 -1.12 9.77
N ILE A 247 -16.89 -2.16 9.97
CA ILE A 247 -18.22 -2.28 9.36
C ILE A 247 -19.31 -1.96 10.41
N PRO A 248 -20.21 -0.99 10.17
CA PRO A 248 -20.18 0.00 9.09
C PRO A 248 -19.16 1.12 9.36
N SER A 249 -18.70 1.25 10.61
CA SER A 249 -17.65 2.20 10.99
C SER A 249 -16.97 1.85 12.31
N ALA A 250 -15.69 2.15 12.43
CA ALA A 250 -14.90 2.11 13.66
C ALA A 250 -14.22 3.45 13.96
N THR A 251 -13.86 3.66 15.23
CA THR A 251 -12.91 4.72 15.60
C THR A 251 -11.47 4.26 15.36
N GLU A 252 -10.54 5.21 15.28
CA GLU A 252 -9.09 4.95 15.28
C GLU A 252 -8.66 4.08 16.46
N THR A 253 -9.13 4.42 17.67
CA THR A 253 -8.84 3.66 18.88
C THR A 253 -9.32 2.22 18.78
N THR A 254 -10.56 2.00 18.33
CA THR A 254 -11.11 0.64 18.19
C THR A 254 -10.34 -0.20 17.16
N LEU A 255 -9.91 0.40 16.05
CA LEU A 255 -9.06 -0.29 15.07
C LEU A 255 -7.70 -0.68 15.67
N GLU A 256 -7.08 0.24 16.40
CA GLU A 256 -5.78 0.01 17.04
C GLU A 256 -5.89 -1.04 18.17
N GLU A 257 -6.96 -1.02 18.97
CA GLU A 257 -7.24 -2.02 20.02
C GLU A 257 -7.38 -3.43 19.44
N VAL A 258 -8.07 -3.59 18.30
CA VAL A 258 -8.18 -4.89 17.62
C VAL A 258 -6.80 -5.40 17.20
N LEU A 259 -5.98 -4.53 16.59
CA LEU A 259 -4.62 -4.89 16.19
C LEU A 259 -3.75 -5.24 17.41
N GLN A 260 -3.84 -4.47 18.49
CA GLN A 260 -3.15 -4.77 19.76
C GLN A 260 -3.61 -6.09 20.38
N GLY A 261 -4.87 -6.49 20.19
CA GLY A 261 -5.39 -7.80 20.59
C GLY A 261 -4.59 -8.97 19.98
N PHE A 262 -4.06 -8.79 18.77
CA PHE A 262 -3.16 -9.74 18.11
C PHE A 262 -1.70 -9.67 18.59
N GLY A 263 -1.37 -8.78 19.54
CA GLY A 263 -0.02 -8.61 20.07
C GLY A 263 0.84 -7.59 19.32
N VAL A 264 0.19 -6.66 18.60
CA VAL A 264 0.86 -5.58 17.86
C VAL A 264 1.15 -4.42 18.81
N ALA A 265 2.39 -3.92 18.80
CA ALA A 265 2.74 -2.74 19.60
C ALA A 265 1.91 -1.52 19.18
N GLU A 266 1.62 -0.61 20.11
CA GLU A 266 0.77 0.56 19.87
C GLU A 266 1.24 1.41 18.66
N VAL A 267 2.55 1.71 18.59
CA VAL A 267 3.16 2.45 17.48
C VAL A 267 2.98 1.71 16.14
N SER A 268 3.03 0.38 16.17
CA SER A 268 2.85 -0.48 15.00
C SER A 268 1.37 -0.59 14.57
N ALA A 269 0.42 -0.44 15.50
CA ALA A 269 -1.01 -0.45 15.19
C ALA A 269 -1.40 0.77 14.32
N ARG A 270 -0.83 1.94 14.61
CA ARG A 270 -1.02 3.16 13.81
C ARG A 270 -0.52 3.00 12.37
N GLN A 271 0.67 2.41 12.21
CA GLN A 271 1.27 2.14 10.89
C GLN A 271 0.48 1.06 10.10
N ALA A 272 -0.02 0.04 10.80
CA ALA A 272 -0.87 -0.99 10.21
C ALA A 272 -2.18 -0.42 9.67
N ARG A 273 -2.84 0.49 10.40
CA ARG A 273 -4.01 1.21 9.90
C ARG A 273 -3.72 2.02 8.64
N GLY A 274 -2.59 2.72 8.60
CA GLY A 274 -2.13 3.42 7.39
C GLY A 274 -2.01 2.46 6.19
N SER A 275 -1.53 1.24 6.44
CA SER A 275 -1.43 0.20 5.42
C SER A 275 -2.80 -0.34 4.99
N LEU A 276 -3.74 -0.58 5.91
CA LEU A 276 -5.13 -0.97 5.57
C LEU A 276 -5.81 0.04 4.65
N LYS A 277 -5.57 1.34 4.87
CA LYS A 277 -6.04 2.41 3.98
C LYS A 277 -5.37 2.31 2.60
N SER A 278 -4.04 2.20 2.54
CA SER A 278 -3.29 2.10 1.29
C SER A 278 -3.61 0.84 0.48
N PHE A 279 -4.05 -0.23 1.15
CA PHE A 279 -4.52 -1.46 0.52
C PHE A 279 -5.94 -1.34 -0.05
N GLY A 280 -6.62 -0.20 0.17
CA GLY A 280 -7.99 0.00 -0.29
C GLY A 280 -9.04 -0.71 0.55
N LEU A 281 -8.71 -1.13 1.78
CA LEU A 281 -9.62 -1.92 2.63
C LEU A 281 -10.51 -1.06 3.53
N ILE A 282 -9.98 0.09 3.97
CA ILE A 282 -10.70 1.05 4.80
C ILE A 282 -10.58 2.46 4.23
N ARG A 283 -11.59 3.29 4.49
CA ARG A 283 -11.66 4.70 4.12
C ARG A 283 -12.04 5.57 5.31
N ARG A 284 -11.55 6.80 5.35
CA ARG A 284 -11.91 7.75 6.42
C ARG A 284 -13.30 8.33 6.13
N ILE A 285 -14.19 8.29 7.12
CA ILE A 285 -15.56 8.84 7.03
C ILE A 285 -15.81 10.02 7.98
N GLY A 286 -14.80 10.39 8.78
CA GLY A 286 -14.84 11.55 9.67
C GLY A 286 -13.57 11.66 10.52
N PRO A 287 -13.46 12.69 11.38
CA PRO A 287 -12.34 12.82 12.31
C PRO A 287 -12.22 11.58 13.20
N GLY A 288 -11.09 10.87 13.10
CA GLY A 288 -10.82 9.63 13.84
C GLY A 288 -11.78 8.46 13.53
N ARG A 289 -12.56 8.53 12.44
CA ARG A 289 -13.54 7.48 12.07
C ARG A 289 -13.28 6.90 10.70
N TRP A 290 -13.41 5.59 10.61
CA TRP A 290 -13.05 4.75 9.47
C TRP A 290 -14.19 3.79 9.14
N ALA A 291 -14.38 3.48 7.87
CA ALA A 291 -15.32 2.47 7.39
C ALA A 291 -14.61 1.51 6.44
N ALA A 292 -15.02 0.25 6.39
CA ALA A 292 -14.58 -0.66 5.33
C ALA A 292 -15.05 -0.14 3.95
N THR A 293 -14.27 -0.43 2.90
CA THR A 293 -14.68 -0.17 1.52
C THR A 293 -15.67 -1.23 1.05
N GLU A 294 -16.47 -0.91 0.02
CA GLU A 294 -17.47 -1.85 -0.52
C GLU A 294 -16.83 -3.16 -0.99
N ALA A 295 -15.69 -3.08 -1.69
CA ALA A 295 -14.93 -4.26 -2.10
C ALA A 295 -14.41 -5.09 -0.89
N ALA A 296 -14.01 -4.43 0.20
CA ALA A 296 -13.57 -5.13 1.40
C ALA A 296 -14.74 -5.81 2.14
N VAL A 297 -15.93 -5.20 2.17
CA VAL A 297 -17.16 -5.83 2.67
C VAL A 297 -17.49 -7.06 1.82
N ALA A 298 -17.51 -6.92 0.50
CA ALA A 298 -17.79 -8.03 -0.43
C ALA A 298 -16.80 -9.20 -0.26
N TRP A 299 -15.50 -8.90 -0.08
CA TRP A 299 -14.50 -9.92 0.26
C TRP A 299 -14.86 -10.65 1.55
N LEU A 300 -15.14 -9.91 2.64
CA LEU A 300 -15.47 -10.52 3.94
C LEU A 300 -16.72 -11.39 3.88
N ASP A 301 -17.75 -10.95 3.17
CA ASP A 301 -19.01 -11.69 3.01
C ASP A 301 -18.81 -12.97 2.18
N SER A 302 -17.92 -12.94 1.19
CA SER A 302 -17.60 -14.12 0.36
C SER A 302 -16.73 -15.16 1.07
N GLY A 303 -15.89 -14.73 2.03
CA GLY A 303 -14.89 -15.59 2.67
C GLY A 303 -13.74 -16.04 1.76
N ASP A 304 -13.63 -15.52 0.54
CA ASP A 304 -12.64 -15.93 -0.46
C ASP A 304 -11.46 -14.94 -0.54
N ASP A 305 -10.31 -15.34 0.00
CA ASP A 305 -9.10 -14.50 0.04
C ASP A 305 -8.47 -14.24 -1.33
N VAL A 306 -8.92 -14.91 -2.39
CA VAL A 306 -8.55 -14.52 -3.76
C VAL A 306 -9.10 -13.13 -4.10
N GLN A 307 -10.28 -12.76 -3.58
CA GLN A 307 -10.85 -11.42 -3.77
C GLN A 307 -9.98 -10.36 -3.08
N PHE A 308 -9.45 -10.67 -1.90
CA PHE A 308 -8.50 -9.80 -1.22
C PHE A 308 -7.23 -9.55 -2.05
N ALA A 309 -6.66 -10.60 -2.66
CA ALA A 309 -5.50 -10.45 -3.54
C ALA A 309 -5.77 -9.51 -4.74
N ARG A 310 -6.99 -9.53 -5.30
CA ARG A 310 -7.40 -8.60 -6.37
C ARG A 310 -7.51 -7.16 -5.88
N ILE A 311 -8.07 -6.93 -4.68
CA ILE A 311 -8.15 -5.60 -4.07
C ILE A 311 -6.73 -5.04 -3.86
N LEU A 312 -5.80 -5.87 -3.35
CA LEU A 312 -4.40 -5.51 -3.22
C LEU A 312 -3.78 -5.13 -4.57
N HIS A 313 -4.00 -5.95 -5.60
CA HIS A 313 -3.49 -5.66 -6.95
C HIS A 313 -4.03 -4.34 -7.52
N ALA A 314 -5.29 -4.02 -7.25
CA ALA A 314 -5.93 -2.78 -7.70
C ALA A 314 -5.39 -1.52 -7.00
N HIS A 315 -4.83 -1.65 -5.79
CA HIS A 315 -4.40 -0.51 -4.98
C HIS A 315 -2.89 -0.41 -4.79
N LEU A 316 -2.15 -1.51 -4.91
CA LEU A 316 -0.72 -1.57 -4.71
C LEU A 316 0.01 -1.89 -6.00
N TRP A 317 1.09 -1.14 -6.23
CA TRP A 317 2.00 -1.44 -7.31
C TRP A 317 2.71 -2.80 -7.11
N PHE A 318 2.98 -3.52 -8.20
CA PHE A 318 3.82 -4.72 -8.25
C PHE A 318 3.30 -5.90 -7.40
N VAL A 319 2.04 -6.27 -7.59
CA VAL A 319 1.39 -7.45 -6.94
C VAL A 319 1.21 -8.56 -7.97
N GLY A 320 0.36 -8.35 -8.98
CA GLY A 320 0.21 -9.28 -10.10
C GLY A 320 1.48 -9.41 -10.94
N GLU A 321 2.20 -8.30 -11.14
CA GLU A 321 3.47 -8.29 -11.88
C GLU A 321 4.56 -9.10 -11.16
N LEU A 322 4.56 -9.07 -9.82
CA LEU A 322 5.44 -9.90 -9.01
C LEU A 322 5.13 -11.39 -9.22
N MET A 323 3.84 -11.74 -9.28
CA MET A 323 3.42 -13.11 -9.56
C MET A 323 3.79 -13.53 -10.98
N GLN A 324 3.70 -12.63 -11.96
CA GLN A 324 4.12 -12.89 -13.33
C GLN A 324 5.62 -13.19 -13.42
N GLU A 325 6.47 -12.48 -12.68
CA GLU A 325 7.91 -12.76 -12.59
C GLU A 325 8.20 -14.16 -11.99
N LEU A 326 7.30 -14.66 -11.14
CA LEU A 326 7.37 -16.02 -10.56
C LEU A 326 6.80 -17.11 -11.49
N HIS A 327 6.22 -16.73 -12.63
CA HIS A 327 5.70 -17.69 -13.61
C HIS A 327 6.83 -18.51 -14.27
N GLU A 328 8.00 -17.90 -14.46
CA GLU A 328 9.19 -18.56 -15.03
C GLU A 328 9.92 -19.46 -14.02
N GLY A 329 9.59 -19.34 -12.73
CA GLY A 329 10.16 -20.19 -11.69
C GLY A 329 10.35 -19.47 -10.34
N PRO A 330 10.89 -20.19 -9.34
CA PRO A 330 11.04 -19.66 -7.99
C PRO A 330 12.06 -18.52 -7.90
N LEU A 331 11.70 -17.41 -7.23
CA LEU A 331 12.59 -16.25 -7.05
C LEU A 331 12.60 -15.75 -5.62
N ALA A 332 13.74 -15.21 -5.19
CA ALA A 332 13.87 -14.56 -3.89
C ALA A 332 13.36 -13.11 -3.91
N ALA A 333 12.86 -12.63 -2.77
CA ALA A 333 12.33 -11.26 -2.61
C ALA A 333 13.30 -10.15 -3.08
N PRO A 334 14.63 -10.21 -2.86
CA PRO A 334 15.56 -9.22 -3.40
C PRO A 334 15.61 -9.17 -4.93
N VAL A 335 15.46 -10.32 -5.60
CA VAL A 335 15.44 -10.42 -7.06
C VAL A 335 14.14 -9.83 -7.60
N LEU A 336 13.00 -10.21 -7.01
CA LEU A 336 11.70 -9.63 -7.34
C LEU A 336 11.70 -8.10 -7.16
N ALA A 337 12.29 -7.60 -6.08
CA ALA A 337 12.45 -6.17 -5.86
C ALA A 337 13.25 -5.51 -7.00
N ALA A 338 14.37 -6.08 -7.42
CA ALA A 338 15.16 -5.54 -8.54
C ALA A 338 14.37 -5.56 -9.87
N ARG A 339 13.67 -6.66 -10.16
CA ARG A 339 12.88 -6.84 -11.39
C ARG A 339 11.68 -5.89 -11.48
N SER A 340 11.17 -5.37 -10.36
CA SER A 340 10.10 -4.36 -10.37
C SER A 340 10.39 -3.13 -11.22
N ARG A 341 11.68 -2.79 -11.45
CA ARG A 341 12.09 -1.68 -12.33
C ARG A 341 11.71 -1.90 -13.80
N ARG A 342 11.60 -3.16 -14.24
CA ARG A 342 11.22 -3.54 -15.63
C ARG A 342 9.85 -2.99 -16.00
N TYR A 343 8.99 -2.81 -15.01
CA TYR A 343 7.62 -2.36 -15.18
C TYR A 343 7.50 -0.84 -15.03
N GLY A 344 8.51 -0.08 -15.45
CA GLY A 344 8.36 1.37 -15.65
C GLY A 344 8.03 2.20 -14.40
N ARG A 345 8.44 1.77 -13.20
CA ARG A 345 8.29 2.55 -11.95
C ARG A 345 9.52 2.43 -11.06
N ALA A 346 9.60 3.28 -10.04
CA ALA A 346 10.62 3.20 -9.02
C ALA A 346 10.67 1.80 -8.41
N GLN A 347 11.88 1.35 -8.09
CA GLN A 347 12.08 0.03 -7.52
C GLN A 347 11.28 -0.12 -6.22
N VAL A 348 10.56 -1.23 -6.12
CA VAL A 348 9.90 -1.60 -4.88
C VAL A 348 10.94 -2.05 -3.85
N SER A 349 10.82 -1.53 -2.62
CA SER A 349 11.74 -1.91 -1.54
C SER A 349 11.61 -3.40 -1.22
N LYS A 350 12.73 -4.01 -0.78
CA LYS A 350 12.77 -5.42 -0.37
C LYS A 350 11.73 -5.74 0.71
N ALA A 351 11.57 -4.84 1.68
CA ALA A 351 10.58 -4.97 2.76
C ALA A 351 9.16 -5.00 2.21
N ALA A 352 8.82 -4.11 1.28
CA ALA A 352 7.49 -4.05 0.70
C ALA A 352 7.22 -5.27 -0.22
N VAL A 353 8.21 -5.81 -0.92
CA VAL A 353 8.08 -7.08 -1.65
C VAL A 353 7.82 -8.23 -0.68
N SER A 354 8.58 -8.35 0.41
CA SER A 354 8.37 -9.39 1.42
C SER A 354 6.96 -9.35 2.02
N VAL A 355 6.42 -8.15 2.27
CA VAL A 355 5.05 -7.98 2.76
C VAL A 355 4.02 -8.48 1.73
N ARG A 356 4.16 -8.12 0.45
CA ARG A 356 3.29 -8.63 -0.62
C ARG A 356 3.37 -10.16 -0.73
N CYS A 357 4.58 -10.73 -0.70
CA CYS A 357 4.77 -12.18 -0.69
C CYS A 357 4.13 -12.84 0.53
N ALA A 358 4.14 -12.19 1.69
CA ALA A 358 3.46 -12.72 2.89
C ALA A 358 1.94 -12.75 2.71
N LEU A 359 1.34 -11.68 2.19
CA LEU A 359 -0.11 -11.62 1.94
C LEU A 359 -0.58 -12.59 0.88
N LEU A 360 0.13 -12.66 -0.26
CA LEU A 360 -0.22 -13.58 -1.34
C LEU A 360 -0.08 -15.05 -0.92
N ARG A 361 0.83 -15.36 0.02
CA ARG A 361 0.88 -16.68 0.67
C ARG A 361 -0.31 -16.94 1.57
N GLY A 362 -0.74 -15.95 2.37
CA GLY A 362 -1.96 -16.07 3.17
C GLY A 362 -3.23 -16.26 2.31
N CYS A 363 -3.22 -15.75 1.07
CA CYS A 363 -4.27 -16.00 0.08
C CYS A 363 -4.13 -17.37 -0.64
N GLY A 364 -3.09 -18.15 -0.36
CA GLY A 364 -2.81 -19.42 -1.04
C GLY A 364 -2.30 -19.31 -2.49
N LEU A 365 -1.91 -18.11 -2.95
CA LEU A 365 -1.48 -17.85 -4.33
C LEU A 365 0.04 -18.02 -4.53
N LEU A 366 0.82 -17.85 -3.46
CA LEU A 366 2.25 -18.12 -3.44
C LEU A 366 2.59 -19.19 -2.40
N ASP A 367 3.75 -19.81 -2.55
CA ASP A 367 4.40 -20.60 -1.50
C ASP A 367 5.89 -20.26 -1.39
N LYS A 368 6.54 -20.72 -0.31
CA LYS A 368 8.00 -20.74 -0.19
C LYS A 368 8.52 -22.09 -0.63
N LEU A 369 9.40 -22.09 -1.64
CA LEU A 369 10.16 -23.29 -1.98
C LEU A 369 11.24 -23.56 -0.93
N ASP A 370 11.90 -22.50 -0.48
CA ASP A 370 12.88 -22.56 0.61
C ASP A 370 12.81 -21.28 1.48
N HIS A 371 13.80 -21.09 2.35
CA HIS A 371 13.87 -19.93 3.24
C HIS A 371 13.90 -18.56 2.51
N GLN A 372 14.40 -18.50 1.27
CA GLN A 372 14.60 -17.30 0.46
C GLN A 372 13.63 -17.20 -0.73
N GLN A 373 13.31 -18.32 -1.37
CA GLN A 373 12.63 -18.36 -2.66
C GLN A 373 11.12 -18.56 -2.52
N HIS A 374 10.39 -17.80 -3.33
CA HIS A 374 8.94 -17.87 -3.48
C HIS A 374 8.61 -18.53 -4.81
N GLN A 375 7.49 -19.25 -4.89
CA GLN A 375 6.98 -19.85 -6.12
C GLN A 375 5.46 -19.68 -6.21
N LEU A 376 4.90 -19.71 -7.43
CA LEU A 376 3.46 -19.74 -7.63
C LEU A 376 2.86 -21.09 -7.23
N THR A 377 1.67 -21.05 -6.63
CA THR A 377 0.81 -22.23 -6.53
C THR A 377 0.00 -22.41 -7.83
N PRO A 378 -0.65 -23.57 -8.06
CA PRO A 378 -1.55 -23.77 -9.18
C PRO A 378 -2.71 -22.78 -9.18
N ALA A 379 -3.20 -22.41 -7.99
CA ALA A 379 -4.19 -21.35 -7.83
C ALA A 379 -3.59 -19.97 -8.15
N GLY A 380 -2.33 -19.71 -7.77
CA GLY A 380 -1.59 -18.52 -8.19
C GLY A 380 -1.43 -18.39 -9.70
N ARG A 381 -1.18 -19.49 -10.40
CA ARG A 381 -1.17 -19.51 -11.87
C ARG A 381 -2.56 -19.27 -12.46
N GLY A 382 -3.60 -19.90 -11.90
CA GLY A 382 -4.98 -19.65 -12.33
C GLY A 382 -5.49 -18.25 -11.99
N PHE A 383 -4.93 -17.60 -10.98
CA PHE A 383 -5.22 -16.21 -10.65
C PHE A 383 -4.73 -15.24 -11.72
N LEU A 384 -3.59 -15.54 -12.37
CA LEU A 384 -3.02 -14.69 -13.42
C LEU A 384 -3.85 -14.69 -14.71
N THR A 385 -4.62 -15.75 -15.00
CA THR A 385 -5.32 -15.92 -16.30
C THR A 385 -6.47 -14.94 -16.55
N GLY A 386 -6.78 -14.04 -15.62
CA GLY A 386 -7.77 -12.96 -15.79
C GLY A 386 -7.38 -11.66 -15.11
N LEU A 387 -6.10 -11.49 -14.73
CA LEU A 387 -5.65 -10.32 -14.00
C LEU A 387 -5.06 -9.27 -14.97
N PRO A 388 -5.48 -8.00 -14.91
CA PRO A 388 -4.89 -6.93 -15.72
C PRO A 388 -3.46 -6.63 -15.24
N LEU A 389 -2.44 -7.00 -16.03
CA LEU A 389 -1.02 -6.83 -15.69
C LEU A 389 -0.36 -5.70 -16.48
N ALA A 390 0.53 -4.94 -15.83
CA ALA A 390 1.43 -4.05 -16.56
C ALA A 390 2.42 -4.86 -17.41
N LEU A 391 2.73 -4.39 -18.61
CA LEU A 391 3.74 -4.99 -19.47
C LEU A 391 5.16 -4.56 -19.04
N PRO A 392 6.16 -5.44 -19.08
CA PRO A 392 7.56 -5.05 -18.92
C PRO A 392 7.98 -4.16 -20.11
N LEU A 393 8.78 -3.14 -19.83
CA LEU A 393 9.43 -2.32 -20.86
C LEU A 393 10.55 -3.16 -21.50
N ASP A 394 10.58 -3.26 -22.83
CA ASP A 394 11.63 -3.99 -23.56
C ASP A 394 13.02 -3.43 -23.19
N GLN A 395 13.88 -4.29 -22.65
CA GLN A 395 15.21 -3.93 -22.15
C GLN A 395 16.30 -4.26 -23.18
N ASP A 396 16.57 -3.35 -24.09
CA ASP A 396 17.87 -3.22 -24.76
C ASP A 396 18.37 -1.78 -24.58
N SER A 397 18.63 -1.38 -23.33
CA SER A 397 19.52 -0.25 -23.01
C SER A 397 19.86 -0.30 -21.52
N GLU A 398 20.98 -0.94 -21.20
CA GLU A 398 21.75 -0.52 -20.03
C GLU A 398 22.31 0.87 -20.33
N GLU A 399 21.69 1.90 -19.77
CA GLU A 399 22.35 3.16 -19.42
C GLU A 399 21.40 3.90 -18.47
N SER A 400 21.92 4.49 -17.40
CA SER A 400 21.12 5.28 -16.46
C SER A 400 20.58 6.54 -17.15
N PRO A 401 19.26 6.79 -17.07
CA PRO A 401 18.82 8.14 -16.71
C PRO A 401 17.57 8.08 -15.80
N GLU A 402 17.77 8.03 -14.48
CA GLU A 402 16.65 8.17 -13.52
C GLU A 402 15.94 9.54 -13.62
N GLN A 403 16.53 10.53 -14.29
CA GLN A 403 15.98 11.89 -14.38
C GLN A 403 15.21 12.15 -15.68
N THR A 404 15.66 11.63 -16.83
CA THR A 404 14.97 11.85 -18.12
C THR A 404 13.64 11.09 -18.21
N ILE A 405 13.57 9.92 -17.57
CA ILE A 405 12.36 9.07 -17.57
C ILE A 405 11.25 9.65 -16.68
N ASP A 406 11.58 10.30 -15.57
CA ASP A 406 10.57 10.92 -14.68
C ASP A 406 10.00 12.20 -15.32
N GLU A 407 10.86 13.00 -15.95
CA GLU A 407 10.42 14.16 -16.74
C GLU A 407 9.57 13.75 -17.95
N GLU A 408 9.87 12.64 -18.62
CA GLU A 408 9.07 12.14 -19.76
C GLU A 408 7.74 11.49 -19.29
N ARG A 409 7.74 10.77 -18.17
CA ARG A 409 6.51 10.19 -17.59
C ARG A 409 5.56 11.24 -17.05
N GLN A 410 6.09 12.22 -16.34
CA GLN A 410 5.27 13.29 -15.79
C GLN A 410 4.85 14.29 -16.89
N ARG A 411 5.67 14.52 -17.94
CA ARG A 411 5.22 15.13 -19.22
C ARG A 411 4.05 14.36 -19.81
N GLY A 412 4.16 13.03 -19.89
CA GLY A 412 3.11 12.14 -20.36
C GLY A 412 1.84 12.23 -19.51
N SER A 413 1.97 12.38 -18.20
CA SER A 413 0.85 12.57 -17.26
C SER A 413 0.15 13.92 -17.47
N ALA A 414 0.89 15.04 -17.57
CA ALA A 414 0.31 16.35 -17.82
C ALA A 414 -0.38 16.44 -19.18
N ALA A 415 0.26 15.89 -20.23
CA ALA A 415 -0.33 15.82 -21.56
C ALA A 415 -1.59 14.95 -21.59
N SER A 416 -1.58 13.79 -20.92
CA SER A 416 -2.73 12.91 -20.77
C SER A 416 -3.89 13.60 -20.05
N ILE A 417 -3.61 14.31 -18.95
CA ILE A 417 -4.62 15.09 -18.21
C ILE A 417 -5.24 16.15 -19.12
N ALA A 418 -4.43 16.91 -19.85
CA ALA A 418 -4.92 17.96 -20.74
C ALA A 418 -5.78 17.40 -21.90
N VAL A 419 -5.35 16.28 -22.51
CA VAL A 419 -6.10 15.61 -23.59
C VAL A 419 -7.42 15.05 -23.07
N GLU A 420 -7.41 14.30 -21.97
CA GLU A 420 -8.62 13.73 -21.37
C GLU A 420 -9.62 14.82 -20.98
N LEU A 421 -9.13 15.94 -20.44
CA LEU A 421 -9.97 17.08 -20.08
C LEU A 421 -10.69 17.66 -21.31
N LEU A 422 -9.99 17.84 -22.43
CA LEU A 422 -10.54 18.36 -23.68
C LEU A 422 -11.55 17.39 -24.30
N GLU A 423 -11.23 16.09 -24.34
CA GLU A 423 -12.11 15.06 -24.90
C GLU A 423 -13.37 14.85 -24.08
N ALA A 424 -13.25 14.80 -22.75
CA ALA A 424 -14.39 14.58 -21.86
C ALA A 424 -15.38 15.78 -21.87
N ALA A 425 -14.89 17.00 -22.12
CA ALA A 425 -15.74 18.21 -22.18
C ALA A 425 -16.77 18.18 -23.31
N VAL A 426 -16.50 17.47 -24.40
CA VAL A 426 -17.40 17.35 -25.55
C VAL A 426 -18.22 16.05 -25.55
N ASP A 427 -17.94 15.13 -24.63
CA ASP A 427 -18.67 13.88 -24.47
C ASP A 427 -19.91 14.06 -23.57
N SER A 428 -20.97 14.64 -24.14
CA SER A 428 -22.24 14.86 -23.41
C SER A 428 -22.95 13.57 -22.98
N ALA A 429 -22.56 12.40 -23.50
CA ALA A 429 -23.11 11.13 -23.06
C ALA A 429 -22.56 10.69 -21.69
N ASN A 430 -21.37 11.20 -21.31
CA ASN A 430 -20.66 10.81 -20.09
C ASN A 430 -20.24 12.02 -19.24
N PRO A 431 -21.17 12.82 -18.68
CA PRO A 431 -20.84 14.03 -17.91
C PRO A 431 -19.97 13.74 -16.68
N VAL A 432 -20.13 12.58 -16.04
CA VAL A 432 -19.30 12.15 -14.90
C VAL A 432 -17.83 11.97 -15.28
N ARG A 433 -17.53 11.57 -16.53
CA ARG A 433 -16.14 11.48 -17.03
C ARG A 433 -15.48 12.85 -17.01
N PHE A 434 -16.22 13.89 -17.41
CA PHE A 434 -15.73 15.27 -17.40
C PHE A 434 -15.50 15.80 -15.98
N GLU A 435 -16.39 15.50 -15.03
CA GLU A 435 -16.20 15.84 -13.62
C GLU A 435 -14.90 15.24 -13.06
N ILE A 436 -14.64 13.95 -13.36
CA ILE A 436 -13.40 13.26 -12.95
C ILE A 436 -12.17 13.91 -13.59
N ALA A 437 -12.24 14.27 -14.88
CA ALA A 437 -11.15 14.91 -15.59
C ALA A 437 -10.83 16.31 -15.01
N VAL A 438 -11.85 17.11 -14.70
CA VAL A 438 -11.70 18.42 -14.02
C VAL A 438 -11.09 18.25 -12.64
N GLY A 439 -11.55 17.28 -11.85
CA GLY A 439 -10.98 16.95 -10.54
C GLY A 439 -9.50 16.54 -10.62
N ALA A 440 -9.13 15.74 -11.62
CA ALA A 440 -7.74 15.34 -11.86
C ALA A 440 -6.84 16.54 -12.22
N ALA A 441 -7.29 17.42 -13.12
CA ALA A 441 -6.56 18.62 -13.50
C ALA A 441 -6.34 19.57 -12.31
N LEU A 442 -7.39 19.82 -11.50
CA LEU A 442 -7.27 20.67 -10.32
C LEU A 442 -6.37 20.05 -9.23
N THR A 443 -6.43 18.73 -9.06
CA THR A 443 -5.52 18.01 -8.14
C THR A 443 -4.06 18.16 -8.59
N PHE A 444 -3.80 17.99 -9.89
CA PHE A 444 -2.47 18.16 -10.47
C PHE A 444 -1.92 19.58 -10.26
N LEU A 445 -2.78 20.60 -10.35
CA LEU A 445 -2.43 21.99 -10.06
C LEU A 445 -2.24 22.28 -8.56
N GLY A 446 -2.50 21.32 -7.66
CA GLY A 446 -2.30 21.46 -6.22
C GLY A 446 -3.54 21.89 -5.42
N PHE A 447 -4.73 21.84 -6.01
CA PHE A 447 -5.99 21.99 -5.26
C PHE A 447 -6.29 20.69 -4.48
N GLY A 448 -6.85 20.82 -3.27
CA GLY A 448 -7.43 19.68 -2.57
C GLY A 448 -8.84 19.41 -3.07
N VAL A 449 -9.10 18.26 -3.68
CA VAL A 449 -10.39 17.94 -4.32
C VAL A 449 -11.19 16.94 -3.49
N GLU A 450 -12.48 17.23 -3.28
CA GLU A 450 -13.50 16.32 -2.72
C GLU A 450 -14.67 16.18 -3.70
N HIS A 451 -14.99 14.95 -4.12
CA HIS A 451 -16.15 14.67 -4.98
C HIS A 451 -17.44 14.65 -4.16
N LEU A 452 -18.51 15.27 -4.67
CA LEU A 452 -19.81 15.35 -4.01
C LEU A 452 -20.92 14.79 -4.92
N SER A 453 -21.23 13.50 -4.82
CA SER A 453 -22.27 12.88 -5.66
C SER A 453 -23.70 13.12 -5.13
N GLY A 454 -24.65 13.37 -6.04
CA GLY A 454 -26.11 13.34 -5.81
C GLY A 454 -26.89 14.53 -6.41
N PRO A 455 -28.19 14.37 -6.75
CA PRO A 455 -29.00 15.45 -7.32
C PRO A 455 -29.13 16.64 -6.34
N GLY A 456 -28.84 17.84 -6.85
CA GLY A 456 -28.88 19.09 -6.09
C GLY A 456 -27.62 19.40 -5.26
N ARG A 457 -26.47 18.80 -5.58
CA ARG A 457 -25.16 19.14 -5.03
C ARG A 457 -24.24 19.66 -6.15
N THR A 458 -23.20 20.42 -5.79
CA THR A 458 -22.09 20.76 -6.70
C THR A 458 -21.40 19.49 -7.18
N ASP A 459 -20.91 19.49 -8.42
CA ASP A 459 -20.20 18.33 -8.97
C ASP A 459 -18.89 18.04 -8.21
N LEU A 460 -18.13 19.08 -7.85
CA LEU A 460 -16.94 18.97 -6.98
C LEU A 460 -16.87 20.09 -5.96
N ALA A 461 -16.20 19.84 -4.83
CA ALA A 461 -15.72 20.87 -3.93
C ALA A 461 -14.19 20.83 -3.91
N VAL A 462 -13.55 21.97 -4.14
CA VAL A 462 -12.08 22.06 -4.13
C VAL A 462 -11.59 23.17 -3.20
N ILE A 463 -10.41 22.96 -2.62
CA ILE A 463 -9.79 23.88 -1.67
C ILE A 463 -8.43 24.31 -2.22
N LEU A 464 -8.29 25.61 -2.47
CA LEU A 464 -7.00 26.23 -2.76
C LEU A 464 -6.40 26.77 -1.47
N ARG A 465 -5.27 26.18 -1.04
CA ARG A 465 -4.57 26.62 0.18
C ARG A 465 -3.65 27.79 -0.16
N VAL A 466 -4.06 29.01 0.21
CA VAL A 466 -3.21 30.21 0.12
C VAL A 466 -2.90 30.78 1.51
N PRO A 467 -1.81 31.57 1.67
CA PRO A 467 -1.30 31.97 2.99
C PRO A 467 -2.28 32.77 3.88
N GLN A 468 -3.17 33.56 3.29
CA GLN A 468 -4.08 34.43 4.05
C GLN A 468 -5.25 33.64 4.64
N ALA A 469 -5.94 32.86 3.80
CA ALA A 469 -7.03 31.97 4.15
C ALA A 469 -7.27 31.00 2.98
N PRO A 470 -7.64 29.73 3.23
CA PRO A 470 -8.02 28.83 2.15
C PRO A 470 -9.22 29.39 1.38
N VAL A 471 -9.23 29.20 0.06
CA VAL A 471 -10.38 29.52 -0.79
C VAL A 471 -11.12 28.22 -1.08
N ILE A 472 -12.39 28.16 -0.68
CA ILE A 472 -13.28 27.04 -0.94
C ILE A 472 -14.04 27.32 -2.22
N VAL A 473 -13.93 26.41 -3.19
CA VAL A 473 -14.49 26.57 -4.53
C VAL A 473 -15.49 25.44 -4.79
N ALA A 474 -16.73 25.82 -5.09
CA ALA A 474 -17.74 24.94 -5.67
C ALA A 474 -17.45 24.79 -7.16
N VAL A 475 -17.23 23.59 -7.68
CA VAL A 475 -17.04 23.37 -9.11
C VAL A 475 -18.31 22.78 -9.71
N GLU A 476 -18.76 23.39 -10.81
CA GLU A 476 -19.86 22.89 -11.62
C GLU A 476 -19.33 22.64 -13.04
N ALA A 477 -19.36 21.40 -13.49
CA ALA A 477 -18.85 20.98 -14.79
C ALA A 477 -20.01 20.76 -15.77
N LYS A 478 -19.90 21.34 -16.97
CA LYS A 478 -20.89 21.18 -18.05
C LYS A 478 -20.22 20.72 -19.33
N THR A 479 -20.77 19.65 -19.92
CA THR A 479 -20.33 19.11 -21.21
C THR A 479 -21.20 19.65 -22.35
N SER A 480 -20.64 19.70 -23.57
CA SER A 480 -21.42 20.01 -24.78
C SER A 480 -20.83 19.36 -26.02
N ALA A 481 -21.60 18.49 -26.67
CA ALA A 481 -21.24 17.88 -27.96
C ALA A 481 -21.12 18.90 -29.10
N GLU A 482 -21.78 20.06 -29.00
CA GLU A 482 -21.67 21.17 -29.95
C GLU A 482 -20.51 22.12 -29.61
N GLY A 483 -19.77 21.85 -28.53
CA GLY A 483 -18.61 22.64 -28.08
C GLY A 483 -18.97 23.94 -27.35
N THR A 484 -20.25 24.30 -27.27
CA THR A 484 -20.72 25.47 -26.49
C THR A 484 -21.90 25.08 -25.60
N VAL A 485 -21.84 25.43 -24.32
CA VAL A 485 -22.90 25.20 -23.34
C VAL A 485 -23.96 26.29 -23.46
N SER A 486 -25.22 25.89 -23.57
CA SER A 486 -26.36 26.79 -23.72
C SER A 486 -26.70 27.50 -22.40
N GLU A 487 -27.33 28.68 -22.50
CA GLU A 487 -27.93 29.37 -21.35
C GLU A 487 -28.93 28.48 -20.61
N ARG A 488 -29.66 27.63 -21.33
CA ARG A 488 -30.69 26.74 -20.73
C ARG A 488 -30.10 25.65 -19.84
N ASP A 489 -28.82 25.33 -20.02
CA ASP A 489 -28.14 24.24 -19.31
C ASP A 489 -27.44 24.74 -18.04
N VAL A 490 -27.50 26.05 -17.77
CA VAL A 490 -26.89 26.70 -16.60
C VAL A 490 -27.96 27.42 -15.78
N SER A 491 -28.15 26.99 -14.53
CA SER A 491 -29.04 27.66 -13.59
C SER A 491 -28.23 28.41 -12.52
N PHE A 492 -28.12 29.74 -12.65
CA PHE A 492 -27.44 30.58 -11.66
C PHE A 492 -28.12 30.59 -10.28
N GLN A 493 -29.41 30.24 -10.21
CA GLN A 493 -30.04 29.99 -8.92
C GLN A 493 -29.49 28.71 -8.28
N ALA A 494 -29.38 27.61 -9.05
CA ALA A 494 -28.83 26.36 -8.56
C ALA A 494 -27.36 26.52 -8.13
N LEU A 495 -26.54 27.26 -8.90
CA LEU A 495 -25.15 27.55 -8.53
C LEU A 495 -25.04 28.24 -7.16
N ARG A 496 -25.93 29.20 -6.87
CA ARG A 496 -26.00 29.88 -5.57
C ARG A 496 -26.40 28.94 -4.44
N GLU A 497 -27.41 28.11 -4.66
CA GLU A 497 -27.86 27.12 -3.68
C GLU A 497 -26.77 26.07 -3.39
N HIS A 498 -26.12 25.57 -4.44
CA HIS A 498 -25.02 24.61 -4.39
C HIS A 498 -23.82 25.18 -3.61
N ARG A 499 -23.40 26.40 -3.93
CA ARG A 499 -22.35 27.15 -3.20
C ARG A 499 -22.68 27.30 -1.71
N GLY A 500 -23.92 27.67 -1.40
CA GLY A 500 -24.39 27.86 -0.04
C GLY A 500 -24.36 26.58 0.82
N LYS A 501 -24.64 25.41 0.23
CA LYS A 501 -24.64 24.12 0.95
C LYS A 501 -23.28 23.73 1.50
N ILE A 502 -22.20 24.13 0.83
CA ILE A 502 -20.82 23.81 1.24
C ILE A 502 -20.06 25.05 1.74
N ALA A 503 -20.76 26.18 1.93
CA ALA A 503 -20.17 27.46 2.32
C ALA A 503 -18.95 27.86 1.46
N ALA A 504 -19.01 27.59 0.15
CA ALA A 504 -17.93 27.94 -0.76
C ALA A 504 -17.87 29.46 -1.03
N ASP A 505 -16.66 30.00 -1.16
CA ASP A 505 -16.41 31.41 -1.44
C ASP A 505 -16.81 31.79 -2.88
N VAL A 506 -16.63 30.85 -3.80
CA VAL A 506 -16.83 31.04 -5.24
C VAL A 506 -17.33 29.75 -5.89
N THR A 507 -18.11 29.90 -6.96
CA THR A 507 -18.46 28.83 -7.89
C THR A 507 -17.60 28.95 -9.14
N MET A 508 -16.88 27.90 -9.50
CA MET A 508 -16.15 27.78 -10.75
C MET A 508 -16.99 26.94 -11.72
N LEU A 509 -17.53 27.61 -12.74
CA LEU A 509 -18.30 26.98 -13.81
C LEU A 509 -17.36 26.58 -14.95
N VAL A 510 -17.20 25.27 -15.17
CA VAL A 510 -16.22 24.69 -16.10
C VAL A 510 -16.93 24.04 -17.27
N GLY A 511 -16.48 24.30 -18.50
CA GLY A 511 -17.05 23.69 -19.71
C GLY A 511 -16.25 23.98 -20.97
N PRO A 512 -16.59 23.40 -22.13
CA PRO A 512 -15.83 23.58 -23.37
C PRO A 512 -15.80 25.05 -23.82
N ALA A 513 -16.97 25.68 -23.90
CA ALA A 513 -17.19 27.11 -24.05
C ALA A 513 -18.61 27.45 -23.56
N PHE A 514 -18.92 28.72 -23.34
CA PHE A 514 -20.23 29.16 -22.87
C PHE A 514 -20.88 30.20 -23.79
N HIS A 515 -22.20 30.13 -23.93
CA HIS A 515 -22.95 31.13 -24.67
C HIS A 515 -22.80 32.52 -24.04
N ARG A 516 -22.79 33.60 -24.85
CA ARG A 516 -22.58 34.99 -24.41
C ARG A 516 -23.46 35.42 -23.23
N ARG A 517 -24.69 34.90 -23.14
CA ARG A 517 -25.61 35.20 -22.03
C ARG A 517 -25.16 34.61 -20.69
N VAL A 518 -24.57 33.42 -20.68
CA VAL A 518 -23.97 32.82 -19.48
C VAL A 518 -22.84 33.71 -18.96
N HIS A 519 -21.99 34.23 -19.85
CA HIS A 519 -20.96 35.20 -19.45
C HIS A 519 -21.55 36.50 -18.88
N ALA A 520 -22.65 37.02 -19.44
CA ALA A 520 -23.30 38.24 -18.94
C ALA A 520 -23.93 38.03 -17.56
N GLU A 521 -24.56 36.87 -17.32
CA GLU A 521 -25.12 36.52 -16.02
C GLU A 521 -24.04 36.23 -14.98
N ALA A 522 -22.98 35.51 -15.35
CA ALA A 522 -21.83 35.28 -14.46
C ALA A 522 -21.15 36.59 -14.07
N ALA A 523 -20.99 37.54 -15.00
CA ALA A 523 -20.44 38.86 -14.69
C ALA A 523 -21.30 39.68 -13.72
N ALA A 524 -22.59 39.33 -13.56
CA ALA A 524 -23.49 39.95 -12.59
C ALA A 524 -23.47 39.26 -11.21
N ASP A 525 -22.90 38.06 -11.08
CA ASP A 525 -22.70 37.36 -9.80
C ASP A 525 -21.21 37.43 -9.38
N PRO A 526 -20.85 38.19 -8.33
CA PRO A 526 -19.45 38.37 -7.91
C PRO A 526 -18.81 37.09 -7.35
N HIS A 527 -19.55 35.99 -7.29
CA HIS A 527 -19.09 34.69 -6.79
C HIS A 527 -19.09 33.61 -7.89
N VAL A 528 -19.19 33.94 -9.18
CA VAL A 528 -19.13 32.95 -10.26
C VAL A 528 -17.97 33.24 -11.20
N ALA A 529 -16.98 32.33 -11.22
CA ALA A 529 -15.90 32.33 -12.19
C ALA A 529 -16.24 31.37 -13.33
N VAL A 530 -16.21 31.85 -14.58
CA VAL A 530 -16.37 31.01 -15.77
C VAL A 530 -15.00 30.61 -16.29
N LEU A 531 -14.77 29.31 -16.45
CA LEU A 531 -13.52 28.73 -16.89
C LEU A 531 -13.78 27.79 -18.08
N ASN A 532 -13.21 28.13 -19.23
CA ASN A 532 -13.22 27.24 -20.38
C ASN A 532 -12.19 26.13 -20.18
N VAL A 533 -12.50 24.95 -20.72
CA VAL A 533 -11.66 23.76 -20.58
C VAL A 533 -10.25 23.98 -21.13
N GLN A 534 -10.12 24.78 -22.20
CA GLN A 534 -8.83 25.12 -22.80
C GLN A 534 -7.95 25.89 -21.81
N GLU A 535 -8.52 26.83 -21.04
CA GLU A 535 -7.76 27.60 -20.05
C GLU A 535 -7.20 26.69 -18.95
N LEU A 536 -7.98 25.68 -18.54
CA LEU A 536 -7.55 24.71 -17.54
C LEU A 536 -6.49 23.75 -18.08
N ALA A 537 -6.64 23.30 -19.33
CA ALA A 537 -5.64 22.47 -20.02
C ALA A 537 -4.31 23.23 -20.20
N ASP A 538 -4.37 24.49 -20.62
CA ASP A 538 -3.20 25.36 -20.77
C ASP A 538 -2.52 25.59 -19.41
N ALA A 539 -3.29 25.80 -18.34
CA ALA A 539 -2.75 25.92 -16.99
C ALA A 539 -2.03 24.64 -16.54
N VAL A 540 -2.55 23.45 -16.84
CA VAL A 540 -1.88 22.16 -16.58
C VAL A 540 -0.56 22.07 -17.33
N ALA A 541 -0.55 22.43 -18.62
CA ALA A 541 0.66 22.40 -19.44
C ALA A 541 1.73 23.37 -18.94
N LEU A 542 1.35 24.59 -18.54
CA LEU A 542 2.28 25.58 -17.98
C LEU A 542 2.78 25.17 -16.59
N HIS A 543 1.91 24.65 -15.72
CA HIS A 543 2.29 24.19 -14.38
C HIS A 543 3.28 23.03 -14.44
N TRP A 544 3.13 22.17 -15.45
CA TRP A 544 4.05 21.08 -15.72
C TRP A 544 5.46 21.58 -16.08
N GLU A 545 5.57 22.62 -16.93
CA GLU A 545 6.87 23.18 -17.29
C GLU A 545 7.54 23.86 -16.08
N ILE A 546 6.82 24.75 -15.39
CA ILE A 546 7.28 25.38 -14.15
C ILE A 546 6.10 25.57 -13.20
N PRO A 547 6.08 24.90 -12.03
CA PRO A 547 4.96 24.95 -11.10
C PRO A 547 4.60 26.36 -10.64
N PHE A 548 3.31 26.65 -10.64
CA PHE A 548 2.74 27.87 -10.06
C PHE A 548 2.74 27.80 -8.53
N ALA A 549 2.90 28.96 -7.88
CA ALA A 549 2.56 29.11 -6.47
C ALA A 549 1.03 29.09 -6.29
N PRO A 550 0.52 28.65 -5.12
CA PRO A 550 -0.91 28.62 -4.86
C PRO A 550 -1.63 29.96 -5.07
N GLU A 551 -0.99 31.09 -4.76
CA GLU A 551 -1.57 32.42 -4.97
C GLU A 551 -1.71 32.79 -6.46
N GLU A 552 -0.83 32.27 -7.32
CA GLU A 552 -0.90 32.50 -8.77
C GLU A 552 -2.09 31.74 -9.38
N LEU A 553 -2.40 30.56 -8.85
CA LEU A 553 -3.54 29.74 -9.26
C LEU A 553 -4.90 30.32 -8.84
N ARG A 554 -4.94 31.32 -7.95
CA ARG A 554 -6.16 32.04 -7.58
C ARG A 554 -6.87 32.62 -8.81
N ALA A 555 -6.12 32.96 -9.86
CA ALA A 555 -6.69 33.46 -11.11
C ALA A 555 -7.72 32.49 -11.74
N LEU A 556 -7.56 31.17 -11.54
CA LEU A 556 -8.49 30.15 -12.05
C LEU A 556 -9.89 30.27 -11.45
N CYS A 557 -9.99 30.69 -10.20
CA CYS A 557 -11.25 30.81 -9.47
C CYS A 557 -11.65 32.27 -9.17
N GLU A 558 -11.07 33.25 -9.87
CA GLU A 558 -11.38 34.67 -9.65
C GLU A 558 -12.55 35.12 -10.55
N PRO A 559 -13.72 35.50 -9.99
CA PRO A 559 -14.92 35.86 -10.77
C PRO A 559 -14.77 37.09 -11.65
N ALA A 560 -13.91 38.03 -11.24
CA ALA A 560 -13.68 39.28 -11.96
C ALA A 560 -12.90 39.09 -13.28
N LEU A 561 -12.28 37.92 -13.49
CA LEU A 561 -11.45 37.67 -14.66
C LEU A 561 -12.27 37.05 -15.79
N THR A 562 -12.13 37.64 -16.98
CA THR A 562 -12.54 37.01 -18.24
C THR A 562 -11.56 35.92 -18.63
N ALA A 563 -11.97 35.05 -19.56
CA ALA A 563 -11.12 33.97 -20.05
C ALA A 563 -9.75 34.47 -20.56
N ASP A 564 -9.77 35.47 -21.47
CA ASP A 564 -8.54 36.04 -22.02
C ASP A 564 -7.63 36.65 -20.94
N THR A 565 -8.23 37.33 -19.95
CA THR A 565 -7.46 37.97 -18.87
C THR A 565 -6.85 36.94 -17.94
N ARG A 566 -7.58 35.85 -17.66
CA ARG A 566 -7.10 34.73 -16.86
C ARG A 566 -5.93 34.02 -17.53
N SER A 567 -6.08 33.64 -18.80
CA SER A 567 -5.00 33.00 -19.56
C SER A 567 -3.76 33.89 -19.67
N SER A 568 -3.94 35.18 -19.98
CA SER A 568 -2.83 36.15 -20.03
C SER A 568 -2.12 36.27 -18.68
N ARG A 569 -2.88 36.36 -17.57
CA ARG A 569 -2.32 36.46 -16.23
C ARG A 569 -1.52 35.22 -15.84
N LEU A 570 -2.00 34.02 -16.14
CA LEU A 570 -1.26 32.78 -15.88
C LEU A 570 -0.01 32.66 -16.77
N ALA A 571 -0.12 33.02 -18.05
CA ALA A 571 1.01 33.03 -18.98
C ALA A 571 2.09 34.03 -18.54
N ASP A 572 1.72 35.24 -18.14
CA ASP A 572 2.64 36.26 -17.62
C ASP A 572 3.38 35.76 -16.37
N ARG A 573 2.68 35.12 -15.43
CA ARG A 573 3.29 34.55 -14.22
C ARG A 573 4.26 33.42 -14.56
N HIS A 574 3.86 32.53 -15.46
CA HIS A 574 4.72 31.46 -15.93
C HIS A 574 5.98 32.03 -16.62
N GLN A 575 5.83 33.05 -17.46
CA GLN A 575 6.95 33.71 -18.14
C GLN A 575 7.92 34.35 -17.16
N VAL A 576 7.42 35.00 -16.10
CA VAL A 576 8.26 35.55 -15.02
C VAL A 576 9.06 34.44 -14.35
N ARG A 577 8.43 33.31 -13.99
CA ARG A 577 9.13 32.16 -13.39
C ARG A 577 10.19 31.56 -14.31
N ARG A 578 9.85 31.35 -15.58
CA ARG A 578 10.78 30.84 -16.60
C ARG A 578 11.98 31.76 -16.79
N ARG A 579 11.75 33.07 -16.76
CA ARG A 579 12.82 34.07 -16.82
C ARG A 579 13.75 33.96 -15.60
N LEU A 580 13.22 33.83 -14.39
CA LEU A 580 14.02 33.65 -13.18
C LEU A 580 14.87 32.37 -13.24
N ALA A 581 14.29 31.24 -13.69
CA ALA A 581 15.02 29.99 -13.90
C ALA A 581 16.15 30.15 -14.94
N THR A 582 15.88 30.87 -16.03
CA THR A 582 16.88 31.18 -17.07
C THR A 582 18.02 32.04 -16.52
N ILE A 583 17.72 33.01 -15.66
CA ILE A 583 18.75 33.86 -15.03
C ILE A 583 19.61 33.03 -14.07
N LEU A 584 19.00 32.16 -13.25
CA LEU A 584 19.73 31.26 -12.36
C LEU A 584 20.71 30.37 -13.14
N ASP A 585 20.25 29.76 -14.24
CA ASP A 585 21.08 28.95 -15.12
C ASP A 585 22.24 29.74 -15.75
N ALA A 586 21.96 30.97 -16.16
CA ALA A 586 22.97 31.85 -16.74
C ALA A 586 24.01 32.32 -15.71
N VAL A 587 23.62 32.55 -14.44
CA VAL A 587 24.55 32.83 -13.34
C VAL A 587 25.49 31.65 -13.12
N ILE A 588 24.96 30.42 -13.04
CA ILE A 588 25.80 29.21 -12.90
C ILE A 588 26.76 29.09 -14.09
N THR A 589 26.27 29.31 -15.31
CA THR A 589 27.09 29.24 -16.53
C THR A 589 28.22 30.26 -16.53
N GLN A 590 27.96 31.51 -16.14
CA GLN A 590 29.00 32.54 -16.11
C GLN A 590 30.07 32.23 -15.05
N LEU A 591 29.67 31.73 -13.88
CA LEU A 591 30.64 31.31 -12.86
C LEU A 591 31.47 30.09 -13.31
N ASP A 592 30.88 29.16 -14.07
CA ASP A 592 31.58 27.99 -14.62
C ASP A 592 32.60 28.39 -15.70
N LEU A 593 32.20 29.33 -16.59
CA LEU A 593 33.11 29.89 -17.59
C LEU A 593 34.29 30.63 -16.95
N GLU A 594 34.05 31.42 -15.91
CA GLU A 594 35.12 32.15 -15.22
C GLU A 594 36.15 31.19 -14.60
N ILE A 595 35.72 30.06 -14.05
CA ILE A 595 36.63 29.03 -13.50
C ILE A 595 37.42 28.32 -14.61
N GLN A 596 36.80 28.11 -15.78
CA GLN A 596 37.45 27.45 -16.91
C GLN A 596 38.44 28.35 -17.66
N ASP A 597 38.28 29.68 -17.57
CA ASP A 597 39.17 30.67 -18.17
C ASP A 597 40.39 31.01 -17.28
N GLU A 598 40.46 30.47 -16.06
CA GLU A 598 41.61 30.65 -15.17
C GLU A 598 42.88 29.94 -15.67
N ASP A 599 44.00 30.68 -15.64
CA ASP A 599 45.33 30.09 -15.68
C ASP A 599 45.50 29.16 -14.46
N PRO A 600 45.79 27.85 -14.64
CA PRO A 600 45.94 26.88 -13.55
C PRO A 600 46.95 27.29 -12.46
N MET A 601 47.76 28.31 -12.72
CA MET A 601 48.78 28.83 -11.83
C MET A 601 48.34 30.01 -10.93
N TYR A 602 47.14 30.58 -11.12
CA TYR A 602 46.60 31.68 -10.31
C TYR A 602 45.15 31.42 -9.88
N PRO A 603 44.78 31.61 -8.61
CA PRO A 603 43.40 31.53 -8.15
C PRO A 603 42.63 32.81 -8.54
N GLY A 604 42.28 32.94 -9.81
CA GLY A 604 41.15 33.74 -10.32
C GLY A 604 39.78 33.06 -10.04
N GLY A 605 38.78 33.20 -10.90
CA GLY A 605 37.51 32.46 -10.77
C GLY A 605 36.40 33.17 -10.01
N TRP A 606 36.62 34.41 -9.56
CA TRP A 606 35.67 35.15 -8.72
C TRP A 606 34.96 36.22 -9.52
N LEU A 607 33.62 36.16 -9.58
CA LEU A 607 32.78 37.21 -10.16
C LEU A 607 32.02 37.98 -9.09
N GLY A 608 31.99 39.30 -9.22
CA GLY A 608 31.12 40.18 -8.44
C GLY A 608 29.74 40.33 -9.09
N PRO A 609 28.72 40.78 -8.32
CA PRO A 609 27.38 41.03 -8.85
C PRO A 609 27.34 42.01 -10.03
N GLY A 610 28.25 43.01 -10.04
CA GLY A 610 28.35 43.97 -11.13
C GLY A 610 28.83 43.37 -12.46
N GLU A 611 29.73 42.39 -12.41
CA GLU A 611 30.24 41.67 -13.58
C GLU A 611 29.16 40.75 -14.14
N LEU A 612 28.53 39.95 -13.26
CA LEU A 612 27.36 39.13 -13.60
C LEU A 612 26.23 39.96 -14.23
N ARG A 613 25.91 41.13 -13.67
CA ARG A 613 24.88 42.02 -14.24
C ARG A 613 25.25 42.51 -15.63
N ARG A 614 26.52 42.86 -15.85
CA ARG A 614 27.00 43.30 -17.16
C ARG A 614 26.88 42.18 -18.19
N ASP A 615 27.24 40.96 -17.81
CA ASP A 615 27.31 39.83 -18.72
C ASP A 615 25.92 39.25 -19.02
N LEU A 616 25.01 39.31 -18.03
CA LEU A 616 23.62 38.88 -18.14
C LEU A 616 22.64 39.98 -18.58
N ARG A 617 23.12 41.18 -18.94
CA ARG A 617 22.29 42.34 -19.30
C ARG A 617 21.25 42.05 -20.39
N LYS A 618 21.54 41.13 -21.32
CA LYS A 618 20.64 40.75 -22.42
C LYS A 618 19.42 39.96 -21.94
N LEU A 619 19.50 39.32 -20.77
CA LEU A 619 18.37 38.66 -20.10
C LEU A 619 17.57 39.63 -19.22
N GLY A 620 18.01 40.89 -19.14
CA GLY A 620 17.45 41.95 -18.32
C GLY A 620 17.52 41.63 -16.81
N ALA A 621 18.49 40.83 -16.38
CA ALA A 621 18.70 40.53 -14.97
C ALA A 621 19.09 41.81 -14.22
N ASP A 622 18.29 42.21 -13.24
CA ASP A 622 18.64 43.29 -12.34
C ASP A 622 19.54 42.79 -11.20
N ASN A 623 20.05 43.72 -10.41
CA ASN A 623 20.98 43.38 -9.33
C ASN A 623 20.31 42.55 -8.22
N ASP A 624 19.02 42.76 -7.98
CA ASP A 624 18.30 42.10 -6.88
C ASP A 624 18.07 40.63 -7.22
N VAL A 625 17.63 40.32 -8.45
CA VAL A 625 17.46 38.95 -8.94
C VAL A 625 18.80 38.20 -8.96
N ILE A 626 19.90 38.86 -9.36
CA ILE A 626 21.23 38.25 -9.31
C ILE A 626 21.62 37.94 -7.86
N MET A 627 21.38 38.87 -6.94
CA MET A 627 21.68 38.64 -5.52
C MET A 627 20.80 37.54 -4.91
N GLU A 628 19.54 37.42 -5.31
CA GLU A 628 18.66 36.31 -4.90
C GLU A 628 19.17 34.97 -5.42
N ALA A 629 19.58 34.90 -6.69
CA ALA A 629 20.17 33.70 -7.28
C ALA A 629 21.45 33.29 -6.54
N LEU A 630 22.36 34.24 -6.28
CA LEU A 630 23.60 33.99 -5.53
C LEU A 630 23.30 33.53 -4.10
N ARG A 631 22.34 34.14 -3.40
CA ARG A 631 21.93 33.71 -2.06
C ARG A 631 21.37 32.28 -2.05
N LEU A 632 20.55 31.91 -3.04
CA LEU A 632 20.03 30.55 -3.16
C LEU A 632 21.17 29.54 -3.38
N LEU A 633 22.11 29.85 -4.28
CA LEU A 633 23.24 28.97 -4.59
C LEU A 633 24.24 28.87 -3.42
N ALA A 634 24.45 29.95 -2.68
CA ALA A 634 25.34 30.01 -1.52
C ALA A 634 24.70 29.41 -0.25
N SER A 635 23.38 29.22 -0.24
CA SER A 635 22.64 28.62 0.88
C SER A 635 23.29 27.30 1.32
N PRO A 636 23.45 27.02 2.62
CA PRO A 636 24.05 25.77 3.09
C PRO A 636 23.28 24.52 2.64
N PHE A 637 22.00 24.65 2.29
CA PHE A 637 21.19 23.55 1.74
C PHE A 637 21.56 23.18 0.30
N VAL A 638 22.09 24.13 -0.48
CA VAL A 638 22.56 23.92 -1.85
C VAL A 638 24.08 23.85 -1.86
N GLY A 639 24.74 24.94 -1.41
CA GLY A 639 26.18 25.11 -1.25
C GLY A 639 26.96 25.03 -2.57
N ALA A 640 26.33 25.45 -3.67
CA ALA A 640 26.90 25.38 -5.02
C ALA A 640 28.00 26.42 -5.26
N ILE A 641 28.00 27.52 -4.51
CA ILE A 641 28.99 28.61 -4.66
C ILE A 641 29.63 28.99 -3.32
N GLU A 642 30.84 29.53 -3.39
CA GLU A 642 31.56 30.16 -2.29
C GLU A 642 31.45 31.69 -2.40
N GLU A 643 31.45 32.38 -1.27
CA GLU A 643 31.52 33.85 -1.21
C GLU A 643 32.82 34.29 -0.51
N SER A 644 33.52 35.25 -1.12
CA SER A 644 34.68 35.92 -0.51
C SER A 644 34.70 37.39 -0.87
N LYS A 645 34.64 38.25 0.15
CA LYS A 645 34.66 39.73 0.00
C LYS A 645 33.63 40.26 -1.02
N GLY A 646 32.42 39.67 -1.05
CA GLY A 646 31.34 40.07 -1.96
C GLY A 646 31.55 39.64 -3.42
N ARG A 647 32.48 38.72 -3.68
CA ARG A 647 32.62 38.01 -4.96
C ARG A 647 32.28 36.53 -4.76
N TYR A 648 31.89 35.89 -5.86
CA TYR A 648 31.33 34.55 -5.87
C TYR A 648 32.06 33.66 -6.87
N ARG A 649 32.14 32.37 -6.56
CA ARG A 649 32.73 31.33 -7.43
C ARG A 649 32.00 30.02 -7.19
N LEU A 650 31.88 29.14 -8.20
CA LEU A 650 31.37 27.79 -7.94
C LEU A 650 32.31 26.99 -7.04
N ALA A 651 31.73 26.23 -6.11
CA ALA A 651 32.46 25.31 -5.24
C ALA A 651 32.93 24.02 -5.97
N GLY A 652 32.57 23.86 -7.24
CA GLY A 652 32.89 22.72 -8.10
C GLY A 652 32.36 22.95 -9.51
N SER A 653 32.18 21.89 -10.30
CA SER A 653 31.65 22.02 -11.66
C SER A 653 30.16 22.41 -11.67
N ARG A 654 29.70 22.99 -12.78
CA ARG A 654 28.26 23.19 -13.06
C ARG A 654 27.44 21.90 -12.86
N VAL A 655 27.97 20.74 -13.27
CA VAL A 655 27.31 19.44 -13.07
C VAL A 655 27.10 19.14 -11.58
N LEU A 656 28.12 19.36 -10.75
CA LEU A 656 28.00 19.15 -9.31
C LEU A 656 27.00 20.11 -8.66
N ALA A 657 26.96 21.38 -9.09
CA ALA A 657 25.98 22.35 -8.61
C ALA A 657 24.54 21.88 -8.89
N VAL A 658 24.27 21.39 -10.10
CA VAL A 658 22.96 20.84 -10.48
C VAL A 658 22.63 19.58 -9.67
N GLU A 659 23.58 18.65 -9.53
CA GLU A 659 23.37 17.42 -8.75
C GLU A 659 23.05 17.72 -7.27
N ARG A 660 23.64 18.76 -6.69
CA ARG A 660 23.32 19.18 -5.31
C ARG A 660 21.89 19.72 -5.18
N ILE A 661 21.40 20.47 -6.17
CA ILE A 661 20.01 20.93 -6.21
C ILE A 661 19.05 19.74 -6.35
N ARG A 662 19.36 18.77 -7.22
CA ARG A 662 18.56 17.55 -7.39
C ARG A 662 18.55 16.68 -6.14
N ALA A 663 19.70 16.52 -5.49
CA ALA A 663 19.82 15.79 -4.24
C ALA A 663 18.98 16.42 -3.12
N LEU A 664 18.91 17.74 -3.05
CA LEU A 664 18.05 18.46 -2.11
C LEU A 664 16.57 18.12 -2.34
N ALA A 665 16.10 18.14 -3.59
CA ALA A 665 14.73 17.73 -3.92
C ALA A 665 14.44 16.29 -3.47
N LYS A 666 15.33 15.35 -3.82
CA LYS A 666 15.22 13.93 -3.42
C LYS A 666 15.18 13.72 -1.90
N GLN A 667 15.90 14.54 -1.14
CA GLN A 667 15.89 14.47 0.33
C GLN A 667 14.59 14.99 0.93
N ILE A 668 13.99 16.03 0.34
CA ILE A 668 12.71 16.60 0.79
C ILE A 668 11.54 15.66 0.45
N GLU A 669 11.61 14.96 -0.67
CA GLU A 669 10.62 13.96 -1.09
C GLU A 669 10.65 12.70 -0.23
N ALA A 670 11.77 12.41 0.45
CA ALA A 670 11.86 11.28 1.36
C ALA A 670 11.05 11.57 2.64
N PRO A 671 10.07 10.72 3.01
CA PRO A 671 9.28 10.94 4.21
C PRO A 671 10.17 10.94 5.46
N ILE A 672 10.06 11.98 6.29
CA ILE A 672 10.78 12.08 7.55
C ILE A 672 10.12 11.14 8.56
N ALA A 673 10.80 10.06 8.92
CA ALA A 673 10.36 9.16 9.98
C ALA A 673 10.32 9.92 11.33
N GLY A 674 9.13 10.11 11.89
CA GLY A 674 8.96 10.56 13.28
C GLY A 674 8.45 11.99 13.52
N LEU A 675 8.00 12.74 12.50
CA LEU A 675 7.43 14.10 12.67
C LEU A 675 5.89 14.18 12.58
N GLU A 676 5.18 13.06 12.44
CA GLU A 676 3.70 13.05 12.49
C GLU A 676 3.24 12.93 13.95
N GLY A 677 3.11 14.08 14.62
CA GLY A 677 2.48 14.25 15.94
C GLY A 677 1.06 14.78 15.84
#